data_AF-A0A0D9X269-F1
#
_entry.id   AF-A0A0D9X269-F1
#
_cell.length_a   1.000
_cell.length_b   1.000
_cell.length_c   1.000
_cell.angle_alpha   90.00
_cell.angle_beta   90.00
_cell.angle_gamma   90.00
#
_symmetry.space_group_name_H-M   'P 1'
#
loop_
_entity.id
_entity.type
_entity.pdbx_description
1 polymer ?
#
loop_
_entity_poly.entity_id
_entity_poly.type
_entity_poly.pdbx_seq_one_letter_code
_entity_poly.pdbx_strand_id
1 'polypeptide(L)'
;MAEKPEWSMDDFEIGKYIGEGKFGKVYLAREKQSGYVVALKVIFKAKLEKYRFHAHLRREIEIQHGLDHPNVLRLFAWFHDADRVVLVLEYAARGELYKLLRTVRRFSERTAATYVASLAAALAYCHKKQVIHRDIKPENLLLDNEGRLKIADFGWAVQSNAKRHTLCGTIDYLAPEMIEKKAHDHAVDNWTIGILCYEFLYGSPPFEAAEQDDTLRRIIKVDLSFPTTPYVSADAKDLISKVTGCSVEWRYLAFCRKRCLPVALTSCSVITLLICIECLYQVKLGTPIPLPDLYPPIRERRRSRAEAEMALRRALLRSAEISPDRKVALDYLHSLSRAQPTRSLTGAGLYPAGRSFSTQAATTSSTPQPPPPPPPPEKTHFGGLKDEDRIFTNLYGLHDPFLKGAMKRGDWHRTKDLVLKGADWIVNEMKKSGLRGRGGAGFPSGLKWSFMPKVSDGRPSYLVVNADESEPGTCKDREIMRHDPHKLLEGCLIAGVGMRASAAYIYIRGEYVNERLNLLKAREEAYAAGLLGKNACGSGYDFDVHIHFGAGAYICGEETALLESLEGKQGKPRLKPPFPANAGLYGCPTTVTNVETVAVSPTILRRGPEWFASFGRKNNSGTKLFCVSGHVNKPCTVEEEMSIPLKELIEKHCGGVRGGWDNLLAVIPGGSSVPLLPKHICDDVLMDYDALKAVQSGLGTAAVIVMDKSTDVVDAIARLSYFYKHESCGQCTPCREGTGWLWMIMERLKVGNAKLEEIDMLQEVTKQIEGHTICALGDAAAWPVQGLIRHFRPELERRIRERAERELLAASA
;
A
#
# COMPACT_ATOMS: atom_id res chain seq x y z
N MET A 1 -42.86 -22.16 -14.21
CA MET A 1 -42.32 -21.16 -13.25
C MET A 1 -41.06 -20.60 -13.88
N ALA A 2 -41.06 -19.31 -14.24
CA ALA A 2 -39.87 -18.67 -14.79
C ALA A 2 -38.79 -18.56 -13.71
N GLU A 3 -37.56 -18.95 -14.03
CA GLU A 3 -36.38 -18.78 -13.18
C GLU A 3 -36.23 -17.30 -12.80
N LYS A 4 -36.03 -17.01 -11.51
CA LYS A 4 -35.84 -15.65 -10.99
C LYS A 4 -34.51 -15.10 -11.51
N PRO A 5 -34.43 -13.83 -11.97
CA PRO A 5 -33.15 -13.26 -12.35
C PRO A 5 -32.31 -12.98 -11.09
N GLU A 6 -31.12 -13.55 -11.03
CA GLU A 6 -30.07 -13.11 -10.10
C GLU A 6 -29.70 -11.67 -10.43
N TRP A 7 -29.60 -10.82 -9.41
CA TRP A 7 -29.15 -9.43 -9.60
C TRP A 7 -27.75 -9.42 -10.20
N SER A 8 -27.54 -8.55 -11.17
CA SER A 8 -26.30 -8.41 -11.92
C SER A 8 -25.85 -6.95 -11.98
N MET A 9 -24.65 -6.70 -12.49
CA MET A 9 -24.20 -5.32 -12.72
C MET A 9 -25.07 -4.58 -13.74
N ASP A 10 -25.76 -5.30 -14.63
CA ASP A 10 -26.59 -4.72 -15.68
C ASP A 10 -27.91 -4.14 -15.15
N ASP A 11 -28.30 -4.47 -13.92
CA ASP A 11 -29.47 -3.88 -13.24
C ASP A 11 -29.20 -2.47 -12.71
N PHE A 12 -27.95 -1.99 -12.81
CA PHE A 12 -27.51 -0.71 -12.29
C PHE A 12 -26.93 0.20 -13.37
N GLU A 13 -27.32 1.46 -13.33
CA GLU A 13 -26.59 2.55 -13.99
C GLU A 13 -25.46 2.99 -13.06
N ILE A 14 -24.24 2.57 -13.39
CA ILE A 14 -23.04 2.89 -12.61
C ILE A 14 -22.67 4.34 -12.87
N GLY A 15 -22.69 5.14 -11.80
CA GLY A 15 -22.30 6.54 -11.80
C GLY A 15 -20.88 6.74 -11.27
N LYS A 16 -20.70 7.87 -10.57
CA LYS A 16 -19.40 8.33 -10.09
C LYS A 16 -18.76 7.34 -9.11
N TYR A 17 -17.46 7.14 -9.23
CA TYR A 17 -16.65 6.51 -8.19
C TYR A 17 -16.63 7.38 -6.91
N ILE A 18 -17.05 6.82 -5.78
CA ILE A 18 -17.22 7.56 -4.52
C ILE A 18 -16.21 7.19 -3.44
N GLY A 19 -15.46 6.10 -3.60
CA GLY A 19 -14.35 5.75 -2.70
C GLY A 19 -13.78 4.35 -2.91
N GLU A 20 -12.72 4.00 -2.19
CA GLU A 20 -12.18 2.64 -2.14
C GLU A 20 -12.34 2.10 -0.72
N GLY A 21 -12.94 0.91 -0.60
CA GLY A 21 -12.91 0.13 0.63
C GLY A 21 -11.71 -0.83 0.64
N LYS A 22 -11.48 -1.48 1.78
CA LYS A 22 -10.34 -2.39 2.02
C LYS A 22 -10.08 -3.45 0.92
N PHE A 23 -11.12 -3.91 0.23
CA PHE A 23 -11.02 -5.01 -0.76
C PHE A 23 -11.56 -4.65 -2.16
N GLY A 24 -12.00 -3.41 -2.37
CA GLY A 24 -12.84 -3.11 -3.51
C GLY A 24 -13.20 -1.65 -3.69
N LYS A 25 -13.72 -1.31 -4.87
CA LYS A 25 -14.10 0.05 -5.23
C LYS A 25 -15.58 0.29 -4.92
N VAL A 26 -15.92 1.51 -4.50
CA VAL A 26 -17.29 1.92 -4.22
C VAL A 26 -17.76 2.91 -5.28
N TYR A 27 -18.88 2.59 -5.92
CA TYR A 27 -19.49 3.40 -6.97
C TYR A 27 -20.86 3.88 -6.53
N LEU A 28 -21.18 5.14 -6.81
CA LEU A 28 -22.57 5.59 -6.83
C LEU A 28 -23.26 4.88 -7.99
N ALA A 29 -24.44 4.32 -7.77
CA ALA A 29 -25.22 3.75 -8.85
C ALA A 29 -26.71 4.06 -8.67
N ARG A 30 -27.44 3.96 -9.77
CA ARG A 30 -28.90 4.01 -9.77
C ARG A 30 -29.43 2.66 -10.21
N GLU A 31 -30.32 2.08 -9.42
CA GLU A 31 -31.00 0.85 -9.81
C GLU A 31 -32.05 1.18 -10.89
N LYS A 32 -32.04 0.44 -12.01
CA LYS A 32 -32.75 0.81 -13.24
C LYS A 32 -34.28 0.76 -13.12
N GLN A 33 -34.83 -0.16 -12.34
CA GLN A 33 -36.28 -0.36 -12.25
C GLN A 33 -36.96 0.64 -11.29
N SER A 34 -36.39 0.87 -10.12
CA SER A 34 -36.93 1.78 -9.09
C SER A 34 -36.37 3.20 -9.21
N GLY A 35 -35.27 3.40 -9.94
CA GLY A 35 -34.56 4.67 -10.01
C GLY A 35 -33.86 5.06 -8.70
N TYR A 36 -33.80 4.16 -7.72
CA TYR A 36 -33.24 4.43 -6.39
C TYR A 36 -31.72 4.50 -6.44
N VAL A 37 -31.15 5.45 -5.71
CA VAL A 37 -29.70 5.70 -5.67
C VAL A 37 -29.07 4.87 -4.55
N VAL A 38 -28.07 4.07 -4.91
CA VAL A 38 -27.35 3.15 -4.03
C VAL A 38 -25.84 3.33 -4.16
N ALA A 39 -25.10 2.77 -3.21
CA ALA A 39 -23.65 2.61 -3.30
C ALA A 39 -23.31 1.14 -3.60
N LEU A 40 -22.57 0.87 -4.66
CA LEU A 40 -22.08 -0.47 -5.02
C LEU A 40 -20.63 -0.64 -4.57
N LYS A 41 -20.40 -1.46 -3.55
CA LYS A 41 -19.05 -1.86 -3.10
C LYS A 41 -18.64 -3.13 -3.85
N VAL A 42 -17.80 -2.97 -4.86
CA VAL A 42 -17.33 -4.01 -5.78
C VAL A 42 -15.99 -4.58 -5.30
N ILE A 43 -16.00 -5.83 -4.87
CA ILE A 43 -14.88 -6.56 -4.28
C ILE A 43 -14.40 -7.63 -5.26
N PHE A 44 -13.09 -7.73 -5.53
CA PHE A 44 -12.56 -8.70 -6.49
C PHE A 44 -12.22 -10.04 -5.82
N LYS A 45 -12.69 -11.16 -6.37
CA LYS A 45 -12.46 -12.52 -5.83
C LYS A 45 -10.98 -12.89 -5.78
N ALA A 46 -10.19 -12.50 -6.79
CA ALA A 46 -8.73 -12.66 -6.78
C ALA A 46 -8.05 -11.98 -5.57
N LYS A 47 -8.57 -10.83 -5.11
CA LYS A 47 -8.08 -10.17 -3.89
C LYS A 47 -8.50 -10.94 -2.64
N LEU A 48 -9.71 -11.49 -2.60
CA LEU A 48 -10.19 -12.30 -1.47
C LEU A 48 -9.37 -13.58 -1.28
N GLU A 49 -9.00 -14.26 -2.38
CA GLU A 49 -8.18 -15.47 -2.37
C GLU A 49 -6.75 -15.18 -1.90
N LYS A 50 -6.13 -14.12 -2.45
CA LYS A 50 -4.78 -13.69 -2.07
C LYS A 50 -4.65 -13.42 -0.57
N TYR A 51 -5.68 -12.82 0.05
CA TYR A 51 -5.67 -12.42 1.45
C TYR A 51 -6.44 -13.37 2.39
N ARG A 52 -6.93 -14.52 1.91
CA ARG A 52 -7.76 -15.48 2.67
C ARG A 52 -8.94 -14.82 3.42
N PHE A 53 -9.55 -13.79 2.85
CA PHE A 53 -10.50 -12.92 3.55
C PHE A 53 -11.97 -13.37 3.44
N HIS A 54 -12.24 -14.52 2.81
CA HIS A 54 -13.60 -15.01 2.53
C HIS A 54 -14.46 -15.13 3.80
N ALA A 55 -13.89 -15.63 4.91
CA ALA A 55 -14.62 -15.81 6.16
C ALA A 55 -15.05 -14.48 6.81
N HIS A 56 -14.25 -13.43 6.65
CA HIS A 56 -14.54 -12.10 7.18
C HIS A 56 -15.60 -11.38 6.36
N LEU A 57 -15.45 -11.37 5.02
CA LEU A 57 -16.47 -10.77 4.13
C LEU A 57 -17.83 -11.44 4.31
N ARG A 58 -17.84 -12.77 4.44
CA ARG A 58 -19.07 -13.52 4.69
C ARG A 58 -19.74 -13.09 6.00
N ARG A 59 -18.96 -12.94 7.08
CA ARG A 59 -19.46 -12.47 8.37
C ARG A 59 -20.00 -11.05 8.29
N GLU A 60 -19.32 -10.14 7.59
CA GLU A 60 -19.78 -8.76 7.34
C GLU A 60 -21.14 -8.76 6.65
N ILE A 61 -21.30 -9.55 5.59
CA ILE A 61 -22.58 -9.70 4.87
C ILE A 61 -23.67 -10.26 5.78
N GLU A 62 -23.40 -11.36 6.49
CA GLU A 62 -24.36 -12.02 7.39
C GLU A 62 -24.84 -11.08 8.50
N ILE A 63 -23.91 -10.36 9.14
CA ILE A 63 -24.23 -9.41 10.22
C ILE A 63 -24.99 -8.21 9.65
N GLN A 64 -24.44 -7.52 8.65
CA GLN A 64 -24.99 -6.24 8.18
C GLN A 64 -26.33 -6.41 7.46
N HIS A 65 -26.55 -7.53 6.77
CA HIS A 65 -27.84 -7.85 6.15
C HIS A 65 -28.96 -8.06 7.19
N GLY A 66 -28.61 -8.51 8.40
CA GLY A 66 -29.56 -8.74 9.51
C GLY A 66 -29.91 -7.49 10.32
N LEU A 67 -29.31 -6.33 10.01
CA LEU A 67 -29.52 -5.08 10.74
C LEU A 67 -30.43 -4.13 9.96
N ASP A 68 -31.48 -3.64 10.61
CA ASP A 68 -32.42 -2.64 10.07
C ASP A 68 -32.66 -1.57 11.14
N HIS A 69 -31.88 -0.49 11.07
CA HIS A 69 -31.94 0.64 12.01
C HIS A 69 -31.65 1.96 11.27
N PRO A 70 -32.36 3.07 11.57
CA PRO A 70 -32.17 4.35 10.87
C PRO A 70 -30.75 4.91 10.95
N ASN A 71 -29.98 4.55 11.97
CA ASN A 71 -28.60 4.98 12.17
C ASN A 71 -27.52 3.91 11.89
N VAL A 72 -27.90 2.82 11.21
CA VAL A 72 -26.97 1.82 10.67
C VAL A 72 -27.04 1.87 9.15
N LEU A 73 -25.88 1.86 8.47
CA LEU A 73 -25.82 1.87 7.01
C LEU A 73 -26.37 0.55 6.47
N ARG A 74 -27.48 0.62 5.73
CA ARG A 74 -28.21 -0.57 5.30
C ARG A 74 -27.48 -1.30 4.17
N LEU A 75 -27.43 -2.63 4.26
CA LEU A 75 -27.09 -3.53 3.15
C LEU A 75 -28.38 -4.05 2.53
N PHE A 76 -28.73 -3.53 1.36
CA PHE A 76 -29.96 -3.89 0.65
C PHE A 76 -29.88 -5.29 0.04
N ALA A 77 -28.78 -5.59 -0.64
CA ALA A 77 -28.54 -6.86 -1.31
C ALA A 77 -27.04 -7.08 -1.55
N TRP A 78 -26.69 -8.28 -2.00
CA TRP A 78 -25.38 -8.58 -2.55
C TRP A 78 -25.53 -9.62 -3.68
N PHE A 79 -24.60 -9.61 -4.62
CA PHE A 79 -24.52 -10.59 -5.70
C PHE A 79 -23.06 -10.81 -6.09
N HIS A 80 -22.78 -11.79 -6.94
CA HIS A 80 -21.42 -12.07 -7.40
C HIS A 80 -21.40 -12.54 -8.86
N ASP A 81 -20.26 -12.38 -9.51
CA ASP A 81 -19.99 -12.94 -10.84
C ASP A 81 -18.71 -13.80 -10.78
N ALA A 82 -18.12 -14.14 -11.93
CA ALA A 82 -16.90 -14.95 -12.01
C ALA A 82 -15.72 -14.29 -11.26
N ASP A 83 -15.65 -12.96 -11.25
CA ASP A 83 -14.47 -12.20 -10.82
C ASP A 83 -14.71 -11.35 -9.57
N ARG A 84 -15.97 -11.08 -9.22
CA ARG A 84 -16.36 -10.04 -8.24
C ARG A 84 -17.48 -10.47 -7.31
N VAL A 85 -17.50 -9.87 -6.13
CA VAL A 85 -18.62 -9.83 -5.18
C VAL A 85 -19.03 -8.38 -5.02
N VAL A 86 -20.32 -8.08 -5.16
CA VAL A 86 -20.85 -6.71 -5.14
C VAL A 86 -21.85 -6.57 -3.99
N LEU A 87 -21.64 -5.59 -3.13
CA LEU A 87 -22.57 -5.23 -2.05
C LEU A 87 -23.36 -3.99 -2.45
N VAL A 88 -24.68 -4.04 -2.34
CA VAL A 88 -25.62 -2.96 -2.65
C VAL A 88 -26.00 -2.27 -1.34
N LEU A 89 -25.42 -1.11 -1.09
CA LEU A 89 -25.49 -0.37 0.17
C LEU A 89 -26.33 0.90 0.05
N GLU A 90 -26.85 1.36 1.18
CA GLU A 90 -27.40 2.71 1.33
C GLU A 90 -26.36 3.77 0.97
N TYR A 91 -26.76 4.78 0.16
CA TYR A 91 -25.88 5.87 -0.20
C TYR A 91 -25.91 6.99 0.84
N ALA A 92 -24.80 7.18 1.56
CA ALA A 92 -24.59 8.27 2.50
C ALA A 92 -23.98 9.50 1.80
N ALA A 93 -24.84 10.37 1.27
CA ALA A 93 -24.45 11.44 0.35
C ALA A 93 -23.49 12.51 0.91
N ARG A 94 -23.43 12.68 2.24
CA ARG A 94 -22.55 13.66 2.89
C ARG A 94 -21.21 13.07 3.32
N GLY A 95 -20.96 11.79 3.04
CA GLY A 95 -19.68 11.13 3.28
C GLY A 95 -19.37 10.94 4.77
N GLU A 96 -18.08 10.86 5.09
CA GLU A 96 -17.57 10.56 6.44
C GLU A 96 -17.73 11.72 7.41
N LEU A 97 -18.16 11.42 8.64
CA LEU A 97 -18.24 12.36 9.74
C LEU A 97 -16.84 12.91 10.11
N TYR A 98 -15.79 12.10 9.96
CA TYR A 98 -14.40 12.53 10.14
C TYR A 98 -14.07 13.77 9.30
N LYS A 99 -14.40 13.77 8.00
CA LYS A 99 -14.12 14.90 7.10
C LYS A 99 -14.86 16.16 7.55
N LEU A 100 -16.10 16.02 8.04
CA LEU A 100 -16.85 17.12 8.60
C LEU A 100 -16.16 17.65 9.87
N LEU A 101 -15.84 16.78 10.82
CA LEU A 101 -15.19 17.15 12.08
C LEU A 101 -13.86 17.87 11.86
N ARG A 102 -13.01 17.38 10.94
CA ARG A 102 -11.75 18.04 10.57
C ARG A 102 -11.97 19.43 9.96
N THR A 103 -13.05 19.61 9.21
CA THR A 103 -13.40 20.89 8.59
C THR A 103 -13.88 21.90 9.64
N VAL A 104 -14.80 21.50 10.52
CA VAL A 104 -15.36 22.38 11.55
C VAL A 104 -14.48 22.48 12.81
N ARG A 105 -13.42 21.68 12.88
CA ARG A 105 -12.50 21.48 14.02
C ARG A 105 -13.15 20.83 15.24
N ARG A 106 -14.34 21.28 15.64
CA ARG A 106 -15.15 20.72 16.73
C ARG A 106 -16.62 20.98 16.49
N PHE A 107 -17.47 20.21 17.13
CA PHE A 107 -18.91 20.40 17.15
C PHE A 107 -19.36 21.24 18.35
N SER A 108 -20.53 21.86 18.22
CA SER A 108 -21.25 22.41 19.37
C SER A 108 -21.73 21.26 20.26
N GLU A 109 -21.91 21.52 21.56
CA GLU A 109 -22.49 20.53 22.48
C GLU A 109 -23.83 19.96 22.00
N ARG A 110 -24.67 20.82 21.40
CA ARG A 110 -25.95 20.39 20.82
C ARG A 110 -25.74 19.39 19.67
N THR A 111 -24.85 19.70 18.74
CA THR A 111 -24.55 18.83 17.59
C THR A 111 -23.89 17.52 18.05
N ALA A 112 -22.94 17.59 18.98
CA ALA A 112 -22.29 16.43 19.57
C ALA A 112 -23.31 15.52 20.27
N ALA A 113 -24.23 16.09 21.06
CA ALA A 113 -25.30 15.34 21.73
C ALA A 113 -26.20 14.61 20.72
N THR A 114 -26.58 15.24 19.60
CA THR A 114 -27.40 14.60 18.56
C THR A 114 -26.70 13.38 17.95
N TYR A 115 -25.40 13.50 17.63
CA TYR A 115 -24.63 12.38 17.06
C TYR A 115 -24.39 11.28 18.09
N VAL A 116 -24.03 11.63 19.33
CA VAL A 116 -23.83 10.66 20.42
C VAL A 116 -25.12 9.90 20.73
N ALA A 117 -26.27 10.57 20.77
CA ALA A 117 -27.55 9.90 21.02
C ALA A 117 -27.94 8.96 19.87
N SER A 118 -27.76 9.40 18.61
CA SER A 118 -27.95 8.56 17.42
C SER A 118 -27.05 7.32 17.42
N LEU A 119 -25.80 7.48 17.85
CA LEU A 119 -24.82 6.41 17.94
C LEU A 119 -25.17 5.41 19.05
N ALA A 120 -25.54 5.91 20.23
CA ALA A 120 -25.96 5.09 21.35
C ALA A 120 -27.22 4.26 21.03
N ALA A 121 -28.21 4.85 20.36
CA ALA A 121 -29.40 4.13 19.91
C ALA A 121 -29.07 2.99 18.92
N ALA A 122 -28.17 3.26 17.96
CA ALA A 122 -27.72 2.26 17.00
C ALA A 122 -26.95 1.10 17.65
N LEU A 123 -26.03 1.42 18.57
CA LEU A 123 -25.25 0.41 19.29
C LEU A 123 -26.14 -0.43 20.21
N ALA A 124 -27.09 0.19 20.93
CA ALA A 124 -28.07 -0.54 21.73
C ALA A 124 -28.90 -1.53 20.89
N TYR A 125 -29.28 -1.14 19.67
CA TYR A 125 -29.92 -2.03 18.71
C TYR A 125 -29.01 -3.20 18.29
N CYS A 126 -27.75 -2.91 17.93
CA CYS A 126 -26.76 -3.94 17.58
C CYS A 126 -26.51 -4.92 18.72
N HIS A 127 -26.31 -4.43 19.95
CA HIS A 127 -26.09 -5.25 21.14
C HIS A 127 -27.30 -6.12 21.47
N LYS A 128 -28.53 -5.62 21.27
CA LYS A 128 -29.76 -6.45 21.39
C LYS A 128 -29.77 -7.61 20.40
N LYS A 129 -29.16 -7.44 19.23
CA LYS A 129 -28.95 -8.49 18.21
C LYS A 129 -27.67 -9.31 18.43
N GLN A 130 -26.99 -9.10 19.57
CA GLN A 130 -25.72 -9.73 19.94
C GLN A 130 -24.57 -9.41 18.98
N VAL A 131 -24.65 -8.25 18.32
CA VAL A 131 -23.61 -7.73 17.41
C VAL A 131 -22.76 -6.72 18.16
N ILE A 132 -21.46 -6.97 18.26
CA ILE A 132 -20.47 -6.06 18.84
C ILE A 132 -19.62 -5.50 17.69
N HIS A 133 -19.48 -4.18 17.58
CA HIS A 133 -18.83 -3.56 16.42
C HIS A 133 -17.30 -3.54 16.53
N ARG A 134 -16.74 -3.06 17.65
CA ARG A 134 -15.31 -3.07 18.00
C ARG A 134 -14.36 -2.23 17.12
N ASP A 135 -14.89 -1.36 16.26
CA ASP A 135 -14.09 -0.41 15.45
C ASP A 135 -14.93 0.84 15.11
N ILE A 136 -15.59 1.39 16.13
CA ILE A 136 -16.35 2.63 16.00
C ILE A 136 -15.36 3.80 16.01
N LYS A 137 -15.39 4.64 14.97
CA LYS A 137 -14.51 5.82 14.83
C LYS A 137 -15.10 6.77 13.79
N PRO A 138 -14.71 8.05 13.76
CA PRO A 138 -15.35 9.03 12.88
C PRO A 138 -15.26 8.68 11.39
N GLU A 139 -14.26 7.91 10.96
CA GLU A 139 -14.08 7.43 9.58
C GLU A 139 -15.10 6.36 9.19
N ASN A 140 -15.57 5.57 10.16
CA ASN A 140 -16.60 4.53 9.97
C ASN A 140 -18.01 5.07 10.24
N LEU A 141 -18.15 6.36 10.52
CA LEU A 141 -19.42 7.05 10.70
C LEU A 141 -19.71 7.90 9.47
N LEU A 142 -20.81 7.60 8.77
CA LEU A 142 -21.23 8.32 7.58
C LEU A 142 -22.43 9.23 7.86
N LEU A 143 -22.62 10.23 7.02
CA LEU A 143 -23.77 11.12 7.06
C LEU A 143 -24.63 10.95 5.80
N ASP A 144 -25.92 10.70 6.00
CA ASP A 144 -26.87 10.69 4.90
C ASP A 144 -27.15 12.11 4.36
N ASN A 145 -28.00 12.21 3.34
CA ASN A 145 -28.34 13.48 2.72
C ASN A 145 -28.98 14.49 3.70
N GLU A 146 -29.68 13.99 4.72
CA GLU A 146 -30.33 14.78 5.78
C GLU A 146 -29.37 15.11 6.94
N GLY A 147 -28.13 14.62 6.90
CA GLY A 147 -27.15 14.80 7.96
C GLY A 147 -27.36 13.86 9.15
N ARG A 148 -28.11 12.77 8.98
CA ARG A 148 -28.28 11.73 10.01
C ARG A 148 -27.07 10.80 10.01
N LEU A 149 -26.64 10.42 11.21
CA LEU A 149 -25.52 9.51 11.44
C LEU A 149 -25.86 8.09 10.99
N LYS A 150 -24.91 7.43 10.33
CA LYS A 150 -24.96 6.03 9.89
C LYS A 150 -23.67 5.31 10.29
N ILE A 151 -23.77 4.28 11.13
CA ILE A 151 -22.65 3.37 11.38
C ILE A 151 -22.40 2.54 10.11
N ALA A 152 -21.17 2.58 9.61
CA ALA A 152 -20.70 1.80 8.47
C ALA A 152 -19.52 0.89 8.88
N ASP A 153 -19.16 -0.03 7.98
CA ASP A 153 -18.03 -0.95 8.09
C ASP A 153 -18.07 -1.95 9.28
N PHE A 154 -18.80 -3.05 9.07
CA PHE A 154 -18.90 -4.15 10.03
C PHE A 154 -17.78 -5.20 9.89
N GLY A 155 -16.65 -4.86 9.24
CA GLY A 155 -15.56 -5.80 8.96
C GLY A 155 -14.89 -6.41 10.20
N TRP A 156 -14.99 -5.74 11.36
CA TRP A 156 -14.54 -6.22 12.66
C TRP A 156 -15.66 -6.68 13.59
N ALA A 157 -16.91 -6.57 13.14
CA ALA A 157 -18.06 -6.92 13.94
C ALA A 157 -18.15 -8.43 14.16
N VAL A 158 -18.70 -8.81 15.30
CA VAL A 158 -18.95 -10.21 15.66
C VAL A 158 -20.34 -10.38 16.21
N GLN A 159 -20.98 -11.50 15.88
CA GLN A 159 -22.24 -11.91 16.47
C GLN A 159 -21.97 -12.99 17.53
N SER A 160 -21.91 -12.62 18.81
CA SER A 160 -21.59 -13.56 19.88
C SER A 160 -21.85 -12.98 21.27
N ASN A 161 -22.30 -13.84 22.21
CA ASN A 161 -22.51 -13.50 23.62
C ASN A 161 -21.27 -13.84 24.49
N ALA A 162 -20.22 -14.43 23.91
CA ALA A 162 -19.05 -14.90 24.64
C ALA A 162 -18.00 -13.79 24.78
N LYS A 163 -17.40 -13.67 25.99
CA LYS A 163 -16.30 -12.74 26.25
C LYS A 163 -15.08 -13.06 25.37
N ARG A 164 -14.38 -12.03 24.89
CA ARG A 164 -13.29 -12.16 23.90
C ARG A 164 -11.97 -11.59 24.42
N HIS A 165 -10.87 -12.05 23.82
CA HIS A 165 -9.50 -11.62 24.15
C HIS A 165 -8.77 -10.98 22.96
N THR A 166 -9.43 -10.84 21.80
CA THR A 166 -8.81 -10.34 20.57
C THR A 166 -8.66 -8.82 20.62
N LEU A 167 -7.43 -8.32 20.49
CA LEU A 167 -7.14 -6.90 20.31
C LEU A 167 -7.43 -6.50 18.86
N CYS A 168 -8.40 -5.61 18.64
CA CYS A 168 -8.75 -5.07 17.32
C CYS A 168 -9.32 -3.65 17.47
N GLY A 169 -9.18 -2.81 16.45
CA GLY A 169 -9.66 -1.42 16.46
C GLY A 169 -8.53 -0.40 16.38
N THR A 170 -8.89 0.89 16.36
CA THR A 170 -7.96 2.01 16.25
C THR A 170 -7.51 2.48 17.64
N ILE A 171 -6.20 2.67 17.86
CA ILE A 171 -5.57 2.83 19.20
C ILE A 171 -6.28 3.85 20.07
N ASP A 172 -6.58 5.03 19.52
CA ASP A 172 -7.17 6.16 20.26
C ASP A 172 -8.57 5.87 20.81
N TYR A 173 -9.22 4.83 20.31
CA TYR A 173 -10.59 4.42 20.65
C TYR A 173 -10.64 3.09 21.40
N LEU A 174 -9.49 2.45 21.65
CA LEU A 174 -9.42 1.16 22.35
C LEU A 174 -9.80 1.32 23.83
N ALA A 175 -10.58 0.37 24.34
CA ALA A 175 -10.89 0.30 25.75
C ALA A 175 -9.71 -0.28 26.56
N PRO A 176 -9.50 0.13 27.83
CA PRO A 176 -8.41 -0.37 28.67
C PRO A 176 -8.35 -1.89 28.76
N GLU A 177 -9.52 -2.54 28.89
CA GLU A 177 -9.62 -4.00 28.98
C GLU A 177 -9.18 -4.73 27.69
N MET A 178 -9.27 -4.07 26.52
CA MET A 178 -8.76 -4.63 25.27
C MET A 178 -7.23 -4.60 25.23
N ILE A 179 -6.63 -3.48 25.69
CA ILE A 179 -5.17 -3.29 25.77
C ILE A 179 -4.56 -4.26 26.78
N GLU A 180 -5.23 -4.45 27.93
CA GLU A 180 -4.82 -5.38 28.97
C GLU A 180 -5.11 -6.87 28.63
N LYS A 181 -5.65 -7.16 27.43
CA LYS A 181 -6.03 -8.50 26.96
C LYS A 181 -7.03 -9.24 27.87
N LYS A 182 -7.80 -8.48 28.64
CA LYS A 182 -8.88 -9.02 29.50
C LYS A 182 -10.07 -9.44 28.64
N ALA A 183 -10.86 -10.35 29.19
CA ALA A 183 -12.07 -10.85 28.56
C ALA A 183 -13.10 -9.70 28.46
N HIS A 184 -13.39 -9.22 27.25
CA HIS A 184 -14.25 -8.06 27.00
C HIS A 184 -15.54 -8.44 26.26
N ASP A 185 -16.59 -7.62 26.43
CA ASP A 185 -17.92 -7.77 25.85
C ASP A 185 -18.32 -6.48 25.10
N HIS A 186 -19.61 -6.22 24.93
CA HIS A 186 -20.11 -5.04 24.23
C HIS A 186 -19.82 -3.70 24.93
N ALA A 187 -19.35 -3.72 26.19
CA ALA A 187 -18.95 -2.53 26.93
C ALA A 187 -17.79 -1.76 26.27
N VAL A 188 -17.04 -2.40 25.36
CA VAL A 188 -15.99 -1.73 24.57
C VAL A 188 -16.57 -0.71 23.58
N ASP A 189 -17.75 -0.96 23.01
CA ASP A 189 -18.42 0.01 22.12
C ASP A 189 -18.93 1.22 22.94
N ASN A 190 -19.30 1.00 24.21
CA ASN A 190 -19.73 2.07 25.12
C ASN A 190 -18.56 2.97 25.52
N TRP A 191 -17.38 2.40 25.75
CA TRP A 191 -16.16 3.18 25.95
C TRP A 191 -15.93 4.13 24.77
N THR A 192 -16.04 3.62 23.55
CA THR A 192 -15.83 4.41 22.33
C THR A 192 -16.81 5.59 22.19
N ILE A 193 -18.05 5.47 22.69
CA ILE A 193 -18.98 6.61 22.75
C ILE A 193 -18.41 7.76 23.58
N GLY A 194 -17.77 7.46 24.71
CA GLY A 194 -17.14 8.47 25.58
C GLY A 194 -15.97 9.18 24.89
N ILE A 195 -15.14 8.40 24.18
CA ILE A 195 -14.02 8.92 23.38
C ILE A 195 -14.52 9.85 22.27
N LEU A 196 -15.53 9.41 21.51
CA LEU A 196 -16.13 10.22 20.45
C LEU A 196 -16.82 11.47 20.98
N CYS A 197 -17.48 11.39 22.14
CA CYS A 197 -18.09 12.55 22.79
C CYS A 197 -17.02 13.61 23.12
N TYR A 198 -15.88 13.19 23.66
CA TYR A 198 -14.74 14.08 23.88
C TYR A 198 -14.22 14.66 22.56
N GLU A 199 -13.93 13.80 21.57
CA GLU A 199 -13.36 14.22 20.29
C GLU A 199 -14.28 15.21 19.55
N PHE A 200 -15.59 15.01 19.61
CA PHE A 200 -16.55 15.93 19.02
C PHE A 200 -16.50 17.31 19.65
N LEU A 201 -16.22 17.42 20.95
CA LEU A 201 -16.22 18.69 21.68
C LEU A 201 -14.86 19.41 21.63
N TYR A 202 -13.76 18.66 21.63
CA TYR A 202 -12.40 19.20 21.68
C TYR A 202 -11.64 19.13 20.35
N GLY A 203 -12.12 18.33 19.39
CA GLY A 203 -11.55 18.19 18.05
C GLY A 203 -10.45 17.14 17.91
N SER A 204 -10.06 16.51 19.02
CA SER A 204 -9.06 15.44 19.09
C SER A 204 -9.41 14.44 20.20
N PRO A 205 -9.01 13.16 20.08
CA PRO A 205 -9.23 12.16 21.13
C PRO A 205 -8.56 12.55 22.48
N PRO A 206 -9.10 12.09 23.63
CA PRO A 206 -8.64 12.52 24.96
C PRO A 206 -7.25 12.00 25.35
N PHE A 207 -6.86 10.83 24.84
CA PHE A 207 -5.63 10.15 25.22
C PHE A 207 -4.51 10.28 24.19
N GLU A 208 -4.77 10.98 23.08
CA GLU A 208 -3.79 11.21 22.01
C GLU A 208 -2.50 11.83 22.60
N ALA A 209 -1.37 11.20 22.29
CA ALA A 209 -0.02 11.62 22.70
C ALA A 209 0.95 11.50 21.51
N ALA A 210 2.14 12.08 21.64
CA ALA A 210 3.16 12.06 20.58
C ALA A 210 3.68 10.64 20.30
N GLU A 211 3.75 9.80 21.33
CA GLU A 211 4.21 8.41 21.25
C GLU A 211 3.05 7.45 21.61
N GLN A 212 2.92 6.36 20.86
CA GLN A 212 1.82 5.41 21.05
C GLN A 212 1.84 4.73 22.43
N ASP A 213 3.02 4.43 22.98
CA ASP A 213 3.15 3.85 24.31
C ASP A 213 2.57 4.77 25.39
N ASP A 214 2.68 6.08 25.20
CA ASP A 214 2.11 7.05 26.11
C ASP A 214 0.59 7.15 25.93
N THR A 215 0.07 7.10 24.70
CA THR A 215 -1.38 6.96 24.46
C THR A 215 -1.93 5.71 25.15
N LEU A 216 -1.30 4.54 24.98
CA LEU A 216 -1.71 3.29 25.62
C LEU A 216 -1.62 3.35 27.15
N ARG A 217 -0.56 3.94 27.71
CA ARG A 217 -0.42 4.16 29.16
C ARG A 217 -1.51 5.08 29.69
N ARG A 218 -1.84 6.16 28.96
CA ARG A 218 -2.91 7.10 29.33
C ARG A 218 -4.28 6.44 29.26
N ILE A 219 -4.53 5.58 28.26
CA ILE A 219 -5.76 4.78 28.21
C ILE A 219 -5.84 3.82 29.40
N ILE A 220 -4.79 3.03 29.67
CA ILE A 220 -4.77 2.06 30.79
C ILE A 220 -5.00 2.76 32.13
N LYS A 221 -4.39 3.94 32.32
CA LYS A 221 -4.55 4.75 33.53
C LYS A 221 -5.83 5.57 33.56
N VAL A 222 -6.58 5.61 32.46
CA VAL A 222 -7.71 6.54 32.24
C VAL A 222 -7.30 7.98 32.61
N ASP A 223 -6.17 8.43 32.08
CA ASP A 223 -5.59 9.76 32.29
C ASP A 223 -6.34 10.83 31.48
N LEU A 224 -7.57 11.09 31.90
CA LEU A 224 -8.51 11.99 31.24
C LEU A 224 -8.36 13.41 31.79
N SER A 225 -7.92 14.32 30.92
CA SER A 225 -7.80 15.75 31.23
C SER A 225 -8.75 16.57 30.35
N PHE A 226 -9.40 17.59 30.92
CA PHE A 226 -10.25 18.51 30.17
C PHE A 226 -9.57 19.88 30.03
N PRO A 227 -9.18 20.30 28.81
CA PRO A 227 -8.67 21.64 28.56
C PRO A 227 -9.64 22.74 29.02
N THR A 228 -9.11 23.90 29.40
CA THR A 228 -9.91 25.08 29.75
C THR A 228 -10.56 25.73 28.52
N THR A 229 -9.99 25.50 27.34
CA THR A 229 -10.49 25.98 26.05
C THR A 229 -10.56 24.85 25.02
N PRO A 230 -11.68 24.68 24.29
CA PRO A 230 -12.94 25.42 24.37
C PRO A 230 -13.69 25.17 25.68
N TYR A 231 -14.56 26.12 26.09
CA TYR A 231 -15.47 25.89 27.20
C TYR A 231 -16.44 24.75 26.87
N VAL A 232 -16.50 23.77 27.77
CA VAL A 232 -17.42 22.64 27.75
C VAL A 232 -18.05 22.56 29.14
N SER A 233 -19.37 22.36 29.18
CA SER A 233 -20.19 22.31 30.38
C SER A 233 -19.73 21.22 31.35
N ALA A 234 -19.97 21.46 32.64
CA ALA A 234 -19.69 20.47 33.68
C ALA A 234 -20.45 19.15 33.44
N ASP A 235 -21.68 19.24 32.92
CA ASP A 235 -22.53 18.08 32.61
C ASP A 235 -21.93 17.21 31.48
N ALA A 236 -21.38 17.82 30.42
CA ALA A 236 -20.72 17.07 29.35
C ALA A 236 -19.42 16.42 29.83
N LYS A 237 -18.64 17.10 30.67
CA LYS A 237 -17.42 16.54 31.30
C LYS A 237 -17.76 15.37 32.24
N ASP A 238 -18.82 15.50 33.02
CA ASP A 238 -19.33 14.45 33.91
C ASP A 238 -19.80 13.22 33.11
N LEU A 239 -20.54 13.40 32.01
CA LEU A 239 -20.94 12.32 31.11
C LEU A 239 -19.72 11.58 30.54
N ILE A 240 -18.75 12.30 29.98
CA ILE A 240 -17.53 11.69 29.41
C ILE A 240 -16.80 10.89 30.48
N SER A 241 -16.60 11.47 31.67
CA SER A 241 -15.90 10.83 32.78
C SER A 241 -16.61 9.54 33.25
N LYS A 242 -17.95 9.54 33.28
CA LYS A 242 -18.74 8.36 33.66
C LYS A 242 -18.69 7.25 32.61
N VAL A 243 -18.77 7.60 31.32
CA VAL A 243 -18.73 6.63 30.21
C VAL A 243 -17.32 6.04 30.03
N THR A 244 -16.27 6.82 30.33
CA THR A 244 -14.86 6.40 30.26
C THR A 244 -14.30 5.92 31.61
N GLY A 245 -15.13 5.66 32.63
CA GLY A 245 -14.68 5.21 33.94
C GLY A 245 -14.14 3.76 33.99
N CYS A 246 -13.34 3.44 35.01
CA CYS A 246 -12.68 2.14 35.23
C CYS A 246 -13.62 0.98 35.61
N SER A 247 -14.86 1.24 36.03
CA SER A 247 -15.80 0.17 36.42
C SER A 247 -16.72 -0.19 35.26
N VAL A 248 -16.67 -1.45 34.83
CA VAL A 248 -17.55 -2.01 33.80
C VAL A 248 -19.02 -1.86 34.21
N GLU A 249 -19.37 -1.98 35.49
CA GLU A 249 -20.74 -1.82 36.01
C GLU A 249 -21.33 -0.41 35.77
N TRP A 250 -20.52 0.64 35.85
CA TRP A 250 -20.99 2.02 35.59
C TRP A 250 -21.24 2.29 34.10
N ARG A 251 -20.52 1.62 33.18
CA ARG A 251 -20.77 1.70 31.72
C ARG A 251 -22.13 1.10 31.33
N TYR A 252 -22.62 0.12 32.10
CA TYR A 252 -23.97 -0.43 31.95
C TYR A 252 -25.05 0.47 32.60
N LEU A 253 -24.77 1.04 33.78
CA LEU A 253 -25.73 1.85 34.55
C LEU A 253 -26.04 3.23 33.93
N ALA A 254 -25.09 3.84 33.21
CA ALA A 254 -25.32 5.13 32.55
C ALA A 254 -26.48 5.11 31.52
N PHE A 255 -26.85 3.93 31.02
CA PHE A 255 -27.93 3.74 30.05
C PHE A 255 -29.07 2.82 30.54
N CYS A 256 -29.01 2.28 31.77
CA CYS A 256 -29.99 1.30 32.28
C CYS A 256 -30.96 1.88 33.32
N ARG A 257 -32.25 1.78 33.02
CA ARG A 257 -33.41 2.45 33.64
C ARG A 257 -33.78 2.09 35.09
N LYS A 258 -33.00 1.30 35.84
CA LYS A 258 -33.52 0.66 37.08
C LYS A 258 -33.06 1.20 38.43
N ARG A 259 -32.15 2.19 38.52
CA ARG A 259 -31.65 2.65 39.84
C ARG A 259 -31.25 4.12 39.99
N CYS A 260 -31.73 5.04 39.16
CA CYS A 260 -31.57 6.47 39.48
C CYS A 260 -32.68 6.91 40.44
N LEU A 261 -32.33 7.08 41.72
CA LEU A 261 -33.16 7.75 42.72
C LEU A 261 -33.49 9.20 42.27
N PRO A 262 -34.64 9.75 42.68
CA PRO A 262 -35.06 11.08 42.30
C PRO A 262 -34.27 12.13 43.10
N VAL A 263 -33.28 12.76 42.49
CA VAL A 263 -32.71 14.01 43.02
C VAL A 263 -33.24 15.16 42.17
N ALA A 264 -33.82 16.13 42.89
CA ALA A 264 -34.57 17.28 42.42
C ALA A 264 -34.04 17.94 41.13
N LEU A 265 -34.96 18.05 40.17
CA LEU A 265 -34.86 18.83 38.95
C LEU A 265 -34.94 20.34 39.28
N THR A 266 -33.80 21.01 39.45
CA THR A 266 -33.77 22.49 39.40
C THR A 266 -32.60 23.10 38.61
N SER A 267 -31.70 22.30 38.01
CA SER A 267 -30.62 22.85 37.17
C SER A 267 -30.08 21.84 36.14
N CYS A 268 -30.94 21.26 35.30
CA CYS A 268 -30.51 20.27 34.29
C CYS A 268 -30.25 20.94 32.95
N SER A 269 -29.02 20.86 32.42
CA SER A 269 -28.68 21.40 31.10
C SER A 269 -29.26 20.57 29.94
N VAL A 270 -29.31 21.19 28.76
CA VAL A 270 -29.92 20.68 27.51
C VAL A 270 -29.38 19.30 27.09
N ILE A 271 -28.15 18.92 27.49
CA ILE A 271 -27.51 17.64 27.12
C ILE A 271 -28.07 16.47 27.92
N THR A 272 -28.15 16.62 29.25
CA THR A 272 -28.75 15.62 30.14
C THR A 272 -30.25 15.47 29.84
N LEU A 273 -30.91 16.60 29.52
CA LEU A 273 -32.30 16.60 29.10
C LEU A 273 -32.49 15.91 27.74
N LEU A 274 -31.62 16.10 26.73
CA LEU A 274 -31.73 15.45 25.42
C LEU A 274 -31.48 13.93 25.48
N ILE A 275 -30.48 13.50 26.26
CA ILE A 275 -30.18 12.07 26.46
C ILE A 275 -31.31 11.39 27.25
N CYS A 276 -31.88 12.06 28.26
CA CYS A 276 -33.05 11.55 28.98
C CYS A 276 -34.35 11.62 28.16
N ILE A 277 -34.57 12.66 27.34
CA ILE A 277 -35.79 12.85 26.54
C ILE A 277 -35.84 11.87 25.36
N GLU A 278 -34.75 11.58 24.65
CA GLU A 278 -34.77 10.53 23.61
C GLU A 278 -34.96 9.13 24.20
N CYS A 279 -34.40 8.84 25.39
CA CYS A 279 -34.71 7.61 26.13
C CYS A 279 -36.14 7.56 26.69
N LEU A 280 -36.83 8.70 26.86
CA LEU A 280 -38.23 8.78 27.28
C LEU A 280 -39.22 8.67 26.11
N TYR A 281 -38.84 9.03 24.88
CA TYR A 281 -39.76 9.15 23.72
C TYR A 281 -39.85 7.94 22.78
N GLN A 282 -39.22 6.79 23.08
CA GLN A 282 -39.34 5.56 22.27
C GLN A 282 -40.58 4.70 22.61
N VAL A 283 -41.74 5.30 22.90
CA VAL A 283 -43.06 4.66 22.78
C VAL A 283 -44.14 5.70 22.45
N LYS A 284 -44.12 6.26 21.23
CA LYS A 284 -45.29 6.63 20.39
C LYS A 284 -44.90 7.66 19.32
N LEU A 285 -45.05 7.24 18.06
CA LEU A 285 -45.28 8.06 16.86
C LEU A 285 -44.15 9.01 16.40
N GLY A 286 -43.28 8.52 15.51
CA GLY A 286 -43.33 8.88 14.09
C GLY A 286 -43.12 10.32 13.60
N THR A 287 -42.58 11.28 14.36
CA THR A 287 -42.23 12.61 13.81
C THR A 287 -40.85 13.12 14.28
N PRO A 288 -39.95 13.54 13.36
CA PRO A 288 -38.66 14.13 13.71
C PRO A 288 -38.80 15.61 14.14
N ILE A 289 -38.06 15.99 15.18
CA ILE A 289 -37.90 17.39 15.63
C ILE A 289 -37.12 18.18 14.54
N PRO A 290 -37.59 19.36 14.10
CA PRO A 290 -36.86 20.18 13.14
C PRO A 290 -35.63 20.83 13.80
N LEU A 291 -34.48 20.74 13.13
CA LEU A 291 -33.31 21.56 13.43
C LEU A 291 -33.63 23.03 13.11
N PRO A 292 -33.17 24.02 13.91
CA PRO A 292 -33.35 25.43 13.58
C PRO A 292 -32.63 25.77 12.27
N ASP A 293 -33.31 26.57 11.45
CA ASP A 293 -33.05 26.85 10.04
C ASP A 293 -31.62 27.32 9.75
N LEU A 294 -30.82 26.42 9.19
CA LEU A 294 -29.86 26.76 8.14
C LEU A 294 -30.41 26.10 6.86
N TYR A 295 -31.10 26.91 6.03
CA TYR A 295 -31.67 26.61 4.70
C TYR A 295 -33.11 26.06 4.62
N PRO A 296 -33.92 26.53 3.64
CA PRO A 296 -35.39 26.35 3.62
C PRO A 296 -35.84 24.91 3.27
N PRO A 297 -37.05 24.48 3.71
CA PRO A 297 -37.46 23.08 3.65
C PRO A 297 -38.12 22.66 2.33
N ILE A 298 -37.61 21.58 1.72
CA ILE A 298 -38.28 20.87 0.61
C ILE A 298 -39.16 19.75 1.20
N ARG A 299 -40.44 20.04 1.47
CA ARG A 299 -41.41 19.08 2.05
C ARG A 299 -41.95 18.04 1.07
N GLU A 300 -41.95 18.31 -0.24
CA GLU A 300 -42.59 17.44 -1.25
C GLU A 300 -41.78 16.17 -1.60
N ARG A 301 -40.46 16.13 -1.34
CA ARG A 301 -39.62 14.96 -1.68
C ARG A 301 -39.66 13.80 -0.67
N ARG A 302 -40.26 13.98 0.52
CA ARG A 302 -40.29 12.94 1.57
C ARG A 302 -41.27 11.80 1.28
N ARG A 303 -42.42 12.06 0.65
CA ARG A 303 -43.41 11.03 0.29
C ARG A 303 -42.93 10.15 -0.87
N SER A 304 -42.40 10.75 -1.94
CA SER A 304 -41.91 10.00 -3.11
C SER A 304 -40.68 9.13 -2.82
N ARG A 305 -39.82 9.53 -1.87
CA ARG A 305 -38.64 8.75 -1.47
C ARG A 305 -38.98 7.51 -0.64
N ALA A 306 -39.92 7.62 0.31
CA ALA A 306 -40.39 6.47 1.08
C ALA A 306 -41.09 5.45 0.17
N GLU A 307 -41.84 5.92 -0.82
CA GLU A 307 -42.46 5.08 -1.85
C GLU A 307 -41.43 4.42 -2.77
N ALA A 308 -40.37 5.13 -3.19
CA ALA A 308 -39.27 4.58 -3.99
C ALA A 308 -38.40 3.59 -3.20
N GLU A 309 -38.10 3.86 -1.93
CA GLU A 309 -37.41 2.93 -1.03
C GLU A 309 -38.27 1.68 -0.78
N MET A 310 -39.58 1.85 -0.61
CA MET A 310 -40.53 0.75 -0.47
C MET A 310 -40.76 0.01 -1.81
N ALA A 311 -40.56 0.66 -2.95
CA ALA A 311 -40.57 0.06 -4.29
C ALA A 311 -39.29 -0.76 -4.53
N LEU A 312 -38.11 -0.24 -4.18
CA LEU A 312 -36.86 -0.99 -4.13
C LEU A 312 -37.00 -2.17 -3.16
N ARG A 313 -37.57 -1.96 -1.97
CA ARG A 313 -37.86 -3.03 -1.01
C ARG A 313 -38.83 -4.06 -1.56
N ARG A 314 -39.84 -3.67 -2.35
CA ARG A 314 -40.76 -4.59 -3.05
C ARG A 314 -40.10 -5.29 -4.25
N ALA A 315 -39.10 -4.68 -4.89
CA ALA A 315 -38.28 -5.33 -5.92
C ALA A 315 -37.31 -6.34 -5.29
N LEU A 316 -36.71 -6.00 -4.15
CA LEU A 316 -35.80 -6.83 -3.35
C LEU A 316 -36.52 -7.95 -2.58
N LEU A 317 -37.75 -7.73 -2.10
CA LEU A 317 -38.53 -8.78 -1.42
C LEU A 317 -39.18 -9.76 -2.40
N ARG A 318 -39.41 -9.35 -3.66
CA ARG A 318 -39.84 -10.28 -4.72
C ARG A 318 -38.79 -11.35 -5.05
N SER A 319 -37.52 -11.15 -4.70
CA SER A 319 -36.49 -12.20 -4.75
C SER A 319 -36.38 -13.01 -3.45
N ALA A 320 -36.78 -12.46 -2.29
CA ALA A 320 -36.48 -13.01 -0.95
C ALA A 320 -37.50 -14.01 -0.35
N GLU A 321 -38.61 -14.34 -1.01
CA GLU A 321 -39.49 -15.42 -0.55
C GLU A 321 -39.02 -16.79 -1.09
N ILE A 322 -38.54 -17.60 -0.12
CA ILE A 322 -38.38 -19.07 -0.06
C ILE A 322 -37.77 -19.70 -1.32
N SER A 323 -36.44 -19.82 -1.35
CA SER A 323 -35.72 -20.74 -2.25
C SER A 323 -34.74 -21.64 -1.46
N PRO A 324 -34.57 -22.92 -1.81
CA PRO A 324 -33.55 -23.82 -1.25
C PRO A 324 -32.09 -23.34 -1.39
N ASP A 325 -31.84 -22.26 -2.13
CA ASP A 325 -30.51 -21.74 -2.48
C ASP A 325 -29.71 -21.11 -1.34
N ARG A 326 -30.32 -20.89 -0.16
CA ARG A 326 -29.54 -20.59 1.05
C ARG A 326 -28.52 -21.70 1.32
N LYS A 327 -28.77 -22.93 0.90
CA LYS A 327 -27.83 -24.05 1.05
C LYS A 327 -26.73 -24.03 -0.02
N VAL A 328 -27.06 -23.74 -1.29
CA VAL A 328 -26.11 -23.80 -2.42
C VAL A 328 -25.05 -22.69 -2.38
N ALA A 329 -25.43 -21.45 -2.06
CA ALA A 329 -24.48 -20.34 -1.91
C ALA A 329 -23.64 -20.46 -0.63
N LEU A 330 -24.21 -21.01 0.45
CA LEU A 330 -23.44 -21.41 1.63
C LEU A 330 -22.49 -22.55 1.30
N ASP A 331 -22.92 -23.55 0.53
CA ASP A 331 -22.16 -24.74 0.15
C ASP A 331 -21.00 -24.39 -0.78
N TYR A 332 -21.14 -23.39 -1.66
CA TYR A 332 -20.02 -22.81 -2.44
C TYR A 332 -18.99 -22.11 -1.54
N LEU A 333 -19.45 -21.35 -0.54
CA LEU A 333 -18.53 -20.74 0.44
C LEU A 333 -17.94 -21.78 1.42
N HIS A 334 -18.63 -22.89 1.69
CA HIS A 334 -18.15 -24.02 2.49
C HIS A 334 -17.17 -24.91 1.70
N SER A 335 -17.36 -25.10 0.39
CA SER A 335 -16.48 -25.91 -0.47
C SER A 335 -15.10 -25.27 -0.64
N LEU A 336 -15.03 -23.93 -0.65
CA LEU A 336 -13.78 -23.18 -0.67
C LEU A 336 -12.97 -23.28 0.64
N SER A 337 -13.59 -23.71 1.75
CA SER A 337 -12.90 -23.94 3.04
C SER A 337 -12.26 -25.33 3.17
N ARG A 338 -12.65 -26.30 2.34
CA ARG A 338 -12.25 -27.72 2.44
C ARG A 338 -11.10 -28.13 1.51
N ALA A 339 -10.54 -27.21 0.73
CA ALA A 339 -9.41 -27.52 -0.15
C ALA A 339 -8.06 -27.47 0.61
N GLN A 340 -7.71 -28.58 1.28
CA GLN A 340 -6.32 -28.94 1.58
C GLN A 340 -5.98 -30.23 0.81
N PRO A 341 -4.85 -30.31 0.08
CA PRO A 341 -4.41 -31.58 -0.47
C PRO A 341 -3.56 -32.33 0.57
N THR A 342 -4.12 -33.39 1.15
CA THR A 342 -3.33 -34.48 1.73
C THR A 342 -2.81 -35.36 0.59
N ARG A 343 -1.49 -35.36 0.36
CA ARG A 343 -0.82 -36.37 -0.47
C ARG A 343 -0.42 -37.54 0.44
N SER A 344 -0.92 -38.74 0.16
CA SER A 344 -0.30 -40.00 0.55
C SER A 344 -0.22 -40.94 -0.66
N LEU A 345 0.89 -41.65 -0.72
CA LEU A 345 1.38 -42.53 -1.78
C LEU A 345 0.60 -43.85 -1.96
N THR A 346 1.02 -44.59 -3.00
CA THR A 346 0.64 -45.96 -3.44
C THR A 346 -0.59 -46.01 -4.35
N GLY A 347 -0.66 -46.73 -5.47
CA GLY A 347 0.24 -47.67 -6.13
C GLY A 347 -0.60 -48.60 -7.01
N ALA A 348 -0.12 -48.91 -8.22
CA ALA A 348 -0.49 -50.02 -9.10
C ALA A 348 -1.91 -50.12 -9.69
N GLY A 349 -1.97 -49.99 -11.03
CA GLY A 349 -2.26 -51.15 -11.89
C GLY A 349 -3.69 -51.36 -12.45
N LEU A 350 -3.70 -51.64 -13.76
CA LEU A 350 -4.64 -52.47 -14.54
C LEU A 350 -5.77 -51.78 -15.35
N TYR A 351 -5.51 -51.76 -16.66
CA TYR A 351 -6.45 -51.87 -17.80
C TYR A 351 -7.42 -53.07 -17.64
N PRO A 352 -8.62 -53.10 -18.28
CA PRO A 352 -8.72 -53.18 -19.75
C PRO A 352 -9.96 -52.60 -20.45
N ALA A 353 -9.81 -52.54 -21.79
CA ALA A 353 -10.81 -52.69 -22.87
C ALA A 353 -12.10 -51.85 -22.78
N GLY A 354 -12.40 -50.95 -23.72
CA GLY A 354 -12.39 -51.16 -25.16
C GLY A 354 -13.84 -51.07 -25.65
N ARG A 355 -14.16 -50.06 -26.46
CA ARG A 355 -15.26 -50.10 -27.44
C ARG A 355 -15.11 -48.95 -28.44
N SER A 356 -14.84 -49.37 -29.66
CA SER A 356 -14.92 -48.64 -30.91
C SER A 356 -16.33 -48.12 -31.18
N PHE A 357 -16.44 -46.90 -31.71
CA PHE A 357 -17.43 -46.58 -32.73
C PHE A 357 -16.83 -45.63 -33.76
N SER A 358 -17.18 -45.89 -35.01
CA SER A 358 -16.52 -45.48 -36.24
C SER A 358 -17.05 -44.15 -36.79
N THR A 359 -16.14 -43.46 -37.48
CA THR A 359 -16.33 -42.75 -38.76
C THR A 359 -17.41 -41.68 -38.89
N GLN A 360 -16.98 -40.44 -39.13
CA GLN A 360 -17.14 -39.84 -40.46
C GLN A 360 -16.09 -38.74 -40.68
N ALA A 361 -15.50 -38.77 -41.87
CA ALA A 361 -14.43 -37.89 -42.32
C ALA A 361 -15.00 -36.63 -42.98
N ALA A 362 -14.31 -35.50 -42.82
CA ALA A 362 -14.32 -34.41 -43.78
C ALA A 362 -12.87 -33.94 -43.99
N THR A 363 -12.37 -34.23 -45.18
CA THR A 363 -11.06 -33.86 -45.73
C THR A 363 -11.04 -32.40 -46.15
N THR A 364 -10.07 -31.62 -45.67
CA THR A 364 -9.47 -30.52 -46.43
C THR A 364 -7.96 -30.57 -46.32
N SER A 365 -7.32 -30.65 -47.47
CA SER A 365 -5.88 -30.73 -47.69
C SER A 365 -5.20 -29.38 -47.40
N SER A 366 -4.25 -29.36 -46.48
CA SER A 366 -3.16 -28.37 -46.49
C SER A 366 -1.86 -29.06 -46.14
N THR A 367 -0.86 -28.88 -46.99
CA THR A 367 0.50 -29.38 -46.84
C THR A 367 1.13 -28.85 -45.54
N PRO A 368 1.70 -29.70 -44.67
CA PRO A 368 2.37 -29.22 -43.47
C PRO A 368 3.68 -28.52 -43.85
N GLN A 369 3.81 -27.25 -43.46
CA GLN A 369 5.10 -26.57 -43.46
C GLN A 369 6.08 -27.28 -42.52
N PRO A 370 7.39 -27.31 -42.84
CA PRO A 370 8.39 -27.86 -41.94
C PRO A 370 8.35 -27.11 -40.59
N PRO A 371 8.57 -27.81 -39.47
CA PRO A 371 8.59 -27.17 -38.16
C PRO A 371 9.65 -26.07 -38.14
N PRO A 372 9.40 -24.95 -37.46
CA PRO A 372 10.40 -23.91 -37.28
C PRO A 372 11.67 -24.53 -36.67
N PRO A 373 12.87 -24.05 -37.05
CA PRO A 373 14.10 -24.55 -36.48
C PRO A 373 14.04 -24.42 -34.95
N PRO A 374 14.64 -25.37 -34.21
CA PRO A 374 14.68 -25.29 -32.75
C PRO A 374 15.28 -23.94 -32.35
N PRO A 375 14.76 -23.29 -31.29
CA PRO A 375 15.32 -22.04 -30.81
C PRO A 375 16.82 -22.26 -30.55
N PRO A 376 17.67 -21.27 -30.87
CA PRO A 376 19.10 -21.37 -30.58
C PRO A 376 19.29 -21.70 -29.10
N PRO A 377 20.30 -22.51 -28.75
CA PRO A 377 20.53 -22.91 -27.37
C PRO A 377 20.65 -21.65 -26.49
N GLU A 378 19.77 -21.52 -25.50
CA GLU A 378 19.82 -20.40 -24.56
C GLU A 378 21.16 -20.45 -23.82
N LYS A 379 21.87 -19.32 -23.81
CA LYS A 379 23.13 -19.14 -23.07
C LYS A 379 22.94 -19.64 -21.63
N THR A 380 23.76 -20.58 -21.17
CA THR A 380 23.60 -21.21 -19.84
C THR A 380 24.53 -20.63 -18.78
N HIS A 381 25.58 -19.90 -19.19
CA HIS A 381 26.54 -19.23 -18.31
C HIS A 381 26.53 -17.73 -18.58
N PHE A 382 26.41 -16.92 -17.54
CA PHE A 382 26.34 -15.45 -17.60
C PHE A 382 27.44 -14.84 -16.74
N GLY A 383 27.83 -13.60 -17.03
CA GLY A 383 28.98 -12.95 -16.40
C GLY A 383 30.17 -12.87 -17.36
N GLY A 384 31.23 -12.17 -16.94
CA GLY A 384 32.41 -11.97 -17.79
C GLY A 384 32.21 -10.88 -18.83
N LEU A 385 31.56 -9.78 -18.42
CA LEU A 385 31.39 -8.59 -19.24
C LEU A 385 32.77 -8.02 -19.58
N LYS A 386 33.04 -7.89 -20.88
CA LYS A 386 34.29 -7.31 -21.37
C LYS A 386 34.30 -5.80 -21.14
N ASP A 387 35.48 -5.22 -21.01
CA ASP A 387 35.61 -3.78 -20.74
C ASP A 387 35.07 -2.93 -21.89
N GLU A 388 35.19 -3.38 -23.15
CA GLU A 388 34.57 -2.69 -24.29
C GLU A 388 33.04 -2.71 -24.27
N ASP A 389 32.43 -3.70 -23.59
CA ASP A 389 30.98 -3.86 -23.45
C ASP A 389 30.38 -3.06 -22.27
N ARG A 390 31.23 -2.52 -21.39
CA ARG A 390 30.79 -1.65 -20.28
C ARG A 390 30.24 -0.34 -20.84
N ILE A 391 29.07 0.06 -20.35
CA ILE A 391 28.45 1.34 -20.74
C ILE A 391 29.07 2.48 -19.94
N PHE A 392 29.33 2.27 -18.65
CA PHE A 392 29.87 3.27 -17.72
C PHE A 392 31.39 3.17 -17.64
N THR A 393 32.05 3.64 -18.71
CA THR A 393 33.50 3.46 -18.91
C THR A 393 34.38 4.28 -17.97
N ASN A 394 33.88 5.38 -17.39
CA ASN A 394 34.61 6.17 -16.39
C ASN A 394 34.03 6.03 -14.98
N LEU A 395 33.41 4.89 -14.66
CA LEU A 395 32.72 4.67 -13.38
C LEU A 395 33.59 5.00 -12.15
N TYR A 396 34.90 4.82 -12.24
CA TYR A 396 35.84 5.05 -11.14
C TYR A 396 36.52 6.43 -11.14
N GLY A 397 36.18 7.33 -12.06
CA GLY A 397 36.73 8.68 -12.09
C GLY A 397 38.21 8.77 -12.49
N LEU A 398 38.73 7.78 -13.22
CA LEU A 398 40.13 7.71 -13.66
C LEU A 398 40.42 8.66 -14.83
N HIS A 399 39.39 9.04 -15.58
CA HIS A 399 39.46 9.94 -16.72
C HIS A 399 38.66 11.23 -16.44
N ASP A 400 38.88 12.26 -17.26
CA ASP A 400 38.14 13.52 -17.19
C ASP A 400 36.62 13.30 -17.33
N PRO A 401 35.79 13.64 -16.32
CA PRO A 401 34.34 13.44 -16.37
C PRO A 401 33.62 14.46 -17.26
N PHE A 402 34.27 15.55 -17.63
CA PHE A 402 33.70 16.69 -18.35
C PHE A 402 33.78 16.53 -19.87
N LEU A 403 33.29 17.52 -20.64
CA LEU A 403 32.90 17.35 -22.05
C LEU A 403 34.02 16.80 -22.94
N LYS A 404 35.25 17.27 -22.77
CA LYS A 404 36.41 16.83 -23.56
C LYS A 404 36.71 15.35 -23.35
N GLY A 405 36.67 14.88 -22.11
CA GLY A 405 36.82 13.47 -21.78
C GLY A 405 35.63 12.64 -22.26
N ALA A 406 34.40 13.14 -22.03
CA ALA A 406 33.16 12.46 -22.39
C ALA A 406 33.06 12.19 -23.91
N MET A 407 33.38 13.17 -24.75
CA MET A 407 33.38 13.00 -26.21
C MET A 407 34.37 11.93 -26.68
N LYS A 408 35.55 11.81 -26.05
CA LYS A 408 36.52 10.75 -26.35
C LYS A 408 35.98 9.35 -26.03
N ARG A 409 35.09 9.24 -25.04
CA ARG A 409 34.42 7.98 -24.65
C ARG A 409 33.18 7.68 -25.49
N GLY A 410 32.83 8.56 -26.44
CA GLY A 410 31.68 8.40 -27.33
C GLY A 410 30.37 9.00 -26.81
N ASP A 411 30.41 9.78 -25.73
CA ASP A 411 29.24 10.58 -25.32
C ASP A 411 29.03 11.74 -26.28
N TRP A 412 27.77 12.13 -26.47
CA TRP A 412 27.36 13.15 -27.46
C TRP A 412 27.68 12.78 -28.92
N HIS A 413 28.07 11.53 -29.19
CA HIS A 413 28.36 11.08 -30.54
C HIS A 413 27.07 10.90 -31.34
N ARG A 414 26.93 11.68 -32.43
CA ARG A 414 25.79 11.60 -33.37
C ARG A 414 24.42 11.71 -32.69
N THR A 415 24.33 12.40 -31.55
CA THR A 415 23.07 12.61 -30.82
C THR A 415 22.04 13.31 -31.69
N LYS A 416 22.46 14.26 -32.52
CA LYS A 416 21.60 14.92 -33.52
C LYS A 416 20.86 13.91 -34.41
N ASP A 417 21.57 12.91 -34.93
CA ASP A 417 20.98 11.89 -35.79
C ASP A 417 19.93 11.05 -35.03
N LEU A 418 20.21 10.72 -33.77
CA LEU A 418 19.27 9.99 -32.91
C LEU A 418 18.00 10.80 -32.64
N VAL A 419 18.14 12.10 -32.40
CA VAL A 419 16.99 13.01 -32.20
C VAL A 419 16.16 13.10 -33.49
N LEU A 420 16.81 13.24 -34.65
CA LEU A 420 16.14 13.35 -35.95
C LEU A 420 15.42 12.06 -36.40
N LYS A 421 15.82 10.88 -35.90
CA LYS A 421 15.06 9.63 -36.11
C LYS A 421 13.68 9.65 -35.44
N GLY A 422 13.46 10.55 -34.49
CA GLY A 422 12.16 10.83 -33.90
C GLY A 422 11.77 9.96 -32.72
N ALA A 423 10.76 10.42 -31.98
CA ALA A 423 10.33 9.86 -30.71
C ALA A 423 9.89 8.39 -30.80
N ASP A 424 9.12 8.04 -31.83
CA ASP A 424 8.58 6.67 -31.97
C ASP A 424 9.69 5.65 -32.27
N TRP A 425 10.72 6.02 -33.04
CA TRP A 425 11.88 5.17 -33.26
C TRP A 425 12.64 4.93 -31.94
N ILE A 426 12.94 5.99 -31.19
CA ILE A 426 13.61 5.89 -29.89
C ILE A 426 12.86 4.95 -28.95
N VAL A 427 11.54 5.16 -28.78
CA VAL A 427 10.71 4.33 -27.90
C VAL A 427 10.68 2.87 -28.35
N ASN A 428 10.62 2.62 -29.66
CA ASN A 428 10.60 1.26 -30.20
C ASN A 428 11.93 0.52 -29.98
N GLU A 429 13.06 1.17 -30.23
CA GLU A 429 14.38 0.58 -29.98
C GLU A 429 14.59 0.31 -28.48
N MET A 430 14.15 1.21 -27.62
CA MET A 430 14.21 0.99 -26.17
C MET A 430 13.30 -0.17 -25.72
N LYS A 431 12.14 -0.38 -26.34
CA LYS A 431 11.32 -1.58 -26.12
C LYS A 431 12.03 -2.84 -26.59
N LYS A 432 12.63 -2.80 -27.78
CA LYS A 432 13.34 -3.92 -28.41
C LYS A 432 14.58 -4.34 -27.61
N SER A 433 15.25 -3.39 -26.95
CA SER A 433 16.40 -3.67 -26.08
C SER A 433 16.06 -4.52 -24.85
N GLY A 434 14.78 -4.63 -24.48
CA GLY A 434 14.35 -5.32 -23.27
C GLY A 434 14.73 -4.62 -21.97
N LEU A 435 15.16 -3.35 -22.01
CA LEU A 435 15.57 -2.60 -20.82
C LEU A 435 14.45 -2.52 -19.78
N ARG A 436 14.74 -3.00 -18.56
CA ARG A 436 13.88 -2.86 -17.38
C ARG A 436 14.39 -1.77 -16.44
N GLY A 437 13.47 -1.08 -15.76
CA GLY A 437 13.77 0.08 -14.92
C GLY A 437 14.74 -0.26 -13.79
N ARG A 438 15.83 0.51 -13.70
CA ARG A 438 17.00 0.25 -12.85
C ARG A 438 16.89 0.83 -11.42
N GLY A 439 15.72 1.35 -11.05
CA GLY A 439 15.44 1.95 -9.75
C GLY A 439 14.70 1.05 -8.76
N GLY A 440 14.60 -0.27 -8.97
CA GLY A 440 13.95 -1.19 -8.04
C GLY A 440 12.81 -2.00 -8.62
N ALA A 441 11.81 -1.32 -9.17
CA ALA A 441 10.55 -1.95 -9.61
C ALA A 441 10.69 -2.84 -10.86
N GLY A 442 11.76 -2.69 -11.65
CA GLY A 442 12.01 -3.52 -12.83
C GLY A 442 10.94 -3.39 -13.92
N PHE A 443 10.22 -2.27 -14.01
CA PHE A 443 9.19 -2.05 -15.03
C PHE A 443 9.83 -1.84 -16.43
N PRO A 444 9.31 -2.43 -17.53
CA PRO A 444 9.89 -2.25 -18.86
C PRO A 444 9.96 -0.77 -19.29
N SER A 445 11.17 -0.25 -19.51
CA SER A 445 11.41 1.20 -19.62
C SER A 445 10.83 1.78 -20.91
N GLY A 446 11.05 1.14 -22.06
CA GLY A 446 10.47 1.58 -23.32
C GLY A 446 8.93 1.55 -23.32
N LEU A 447 8.32 0.61 -22.59
CA LEU A 447 6.86 0.61 -22.38
C LEU A 447 6.43 1.79 -21.52
N LYS A 448 7.16 2.07 -20.43
CA LYS A 448 6.89 3.22 -19.56
C LYS A 448 6.91 4.53 -20.33
N TRP A 449 7.92 4.72 -21.17
CA TRP A 449 8.10 5.93 -21.98
C TRP A 449 6.95 6.11 -22.98
N SER A 450 6.38 5.01 -23.47
CA SER A 450 5.25 5.05 -24.39
C SER A 450 3.91 5.47 -23.78
N PHE A 451 3.81 5.61 -22.45
CA PHE A 451 2.60 6.11 -21.79
C PHE A 451 2.45 7.62 -21.90
N MET A 452 3.52 8.35 -22.24
CA MET A 452 3.47 9.80 -22.40
C MET A 452 2.57 10.17 -23.60
N PRO A 453 1.75 11.24 -23.49
CA PRO A 453 0.84 11.65 -24.55
C PRO A 453 1.57 11.91 -25.88
N LYS A 454 1.04 11.36 -26.97
CA LYS A 454 1.61 11.59 -28.32
C LYS A 454 1.30 12.99 -28.84
N VAL A 455 0.11 13.49 -28.53
CA VAL A 455 -0.37 14.82 -28.88
C VAL A 455 -0.44 15.62 -27.59
N SER A 456 0.23 16.77 -27.55
CA SER A 456 0.13 17.68 -26.41
C SER A 456 -1.26 18.31 -26.39
N ASP A 457 -1.87 18.35 -25.21
CA ASP A 457 -3.14 19.02 -24.93
C ASP A 457 -2.94 20.50 -24.57
N GLY A 458 -1.77 21.08 -24.91
CA GLY A 458 -1.34 22.41 -24.51
C GLY A 458 -0.49 22.41 -23.24
N ARG A 459 -0.50 21.32 -22.44
CA ARG A 459 0.43 21.18 -21.32
C ARG A 459 1.80 20.71 -21.82
N PRO A 460 2.91 21.31 -21.35
CA PRO A 460 4.25 20.80 -21.61
C PRO A 460 4.41 19.41 -20.98
N SER A 461 5.12 18.50 -21.64
CA SER A 461 5.49 17.22 -21.03
C SER A 461 6.86 17.33 -20.36
N TYR A 462 7.06 16.62 -19.25
CA TYR A 462 8.31 16.66 -18.50
C TYR A 462 8.94 15.28 -18.33
N LEU A 463 10.27 15.24 -18.36
CA LEU A 463 11.07 14.13 -17.86
C LEU A 463 11.52 14.49 -16.45
N VAL A 464 11.37 13.59 -15.50
CA VAL A 464 11.94 13.75 -14.17
C VAL A 464 12.92 12.61 -13.93
N VAL A 465 14.17 12.93 -13.68
CA VAL A 465 15.21 11.95 -13.40
C VAL A 465 15.36 11.83 -11.89
N ASN A 466 15.10 10.64 -11.38
CA ASN A 466 15.24 10.32 -9.96
C ASN A 466 16.71 9.99 -9.64
N ALA A 467 17.38 10.95 -9.02
CA ALA A 467 18.78 10.90 -8.58
C ALA A 467 18.91 11.08 -7.05
N ASP A 468 17.86 10.72 -6.29
CA ASP A 468 17.84 10.82 -4.83
C ASP A 468 18.63 9.70 -4.14
N GLU A 469 18.67 8.49 -4.72
CA GLU A 469 19.49 7.35 -4.28
C GLU A 469 19.70 7.24 -2.76
N SER A 470 18.60 7.18 -2.00
CA SER A 470 18.66 7.08 -0.55
C SER A 470 18.50 5.64 -0.03
N GLU A 471 18.39 4.66 -0.93
CA GLU A 471 18.28 3.23 -0.60
C GLU A 471 19.58 2.70 0.01
N PRO A 472 19.58 2.19 1.26
CA PRO A 472 20.75 1.62 1.91
C PRO A 472 21.44 0.56 1.06
N GLY A 473 22.76 0.67 0.96
CA GLY A 473 23.62 -0.18 0.12
C GLY A 473 23.79 0.31 -1.33
N THR A 474 23.01 1.29 -1.78
CA THR A 474 23.02 1.77 -3.17
C THR A 474 23.92 3.01 -3.33
N CYS A 475 24.86 2.98 -4.27
CA CYS A 475 25.75 4.09 -4.60
C CYS A 475 26.14 4.16 -6.08
N LYS A 476 25.35 3.55 -6.97
CA LYS A 476 25.56 3.49 -8.42
C LYS A 476 25.24 4.82 -9.12
N ASP A 477 24.16 5.49 -8.73
CA ASP A 477 23.72 6.75 -9.31
C ASP A 477 24.68 7.87 -8.92
N ARG A 478 25.22 7.80 -7.69
CA ARG A 478 26.34 8.63 -7.24
C ARG A 478 27.53 8.59 -8.19
N GLU A 479 27.97 7.40 -8.60
CA GLU A 479 29.10 7.24 -9.54
C GLU A 479 28.79 7.88 -10.91
N ILE A 480 27.58 7.67 -11.43
CA ILE A 480 27.17 8.26 -12.71
C ILE A 480 27.20 9.79 -12.64
N MET A 481 26.60 10.38 -11.61
CA MET A 481 26.54 11.84 -11.47
C MET A 481 27.91 12.50 -11.35
N ARG A 482 28.86 11.84 -10.69
CA ARG A 482 30.15 12.44 -10.36
C ARG A 482 31.24 12.16 -11.39
N HIS A 483 31.21 10.99 -12.04
CA HIS A 483 32.28 10.56 -12.95
C HIS A 483 31.87 10.46 -14.43
N ASP A 484 30.58 10.33 -14.75
CA ASP A 484 30.07 10.34 -16.13
C ASP A 484 28.81 11.23 -16.30
N PRO A 485 28.82 12.50 -15.86
CA PRO A 485 27.64 13.38 -15.90
C PRO A 485 27.14 13.66 -17.31
N HIS A 486 28.02 13.76 -18.31
CA HIS A 486 27.61 14.01 -19.70
C HIS A 486 26.76 12.88 -20.29
N LYS A 487 26.99 11.64 -19.87
CA LYS A 487 26.19 10.48 -20.28
C LYS A 487 24.76 10.57 -19.75
N LEU A 488 24.61 11.03 -18.51
CA LEU A 488 23.31 11.32 -17.91
C LEU A 488 22.59 12.46 -18.64
N LEU A 489 23.28 13.56 -18.92
CA LEU A 489 22.72 14.72 -19.62
C LEU A 489 22.29 14.37 -21.06
N GLU A 490 23.11 13.62 -21.78
CA GLU A 490 22.76 13.09 -23.10
C GLU A 490 21.55 12.17 -23.01
N GLY A 491 21.52 11.29 -22.00
CA GLY A 491 20.38 10.43 -21.70
C GLY A 491 19.10 11.22 -21.45
N CYS A 492 19.19 12.37 -20.75
CA CYS A 492 18.05 13.25 -20.52
C CYS A 492 17.48 13.78 -21.85
N LEU A 493 18.33 14.23 -22.76
CA LEU A 493 17.90 14.70 -24.08
C LEU A 493 17.25 13.56 -24.89
N ILE A 494 17.89 12.40 -24.96
CA ILE A 494 17.39 11.25 -25.74
C ILE A 494 16.06 10.73 -25.18
N ALA A 495 15.98 10.49 -23.87
CA ALA A 495 14.75 10.07 -23.22
C ALA A 495 13.67 11.16 -23.33
N GLY A 496 14.07 12.43 -23.21
CA GLY A 496 13.20 13.60 -23.39
C GLY A 496 12.54 13.61 -24.76
N VAL A 497 13.32 13.50 -25.83
CA VAL A 497 12.81 13.40 -27.21
C VAL A 497 11.92 12.17 -27.38
N GLY A 498 12.35 11.00 -26.88
CA GLY A 498 11.56 9.77 -26.93
C GLY A 498 10.18 9.91 -26.28
N MET A 499 10.10 10.67 -25.20
CA MET A 499 8.86 10.93 -24.43
C MET A 499 8.16 12.22 -24.83
N ARG A 500 8.68 12.96 -25.82
CA ARG A 500 8.18 14.28 -26.23
C ARG A 500 8.19 15.32 -25.09
N ALA A 501 9.15 15.21 -24.17
CA ALA A 501 9.30 16.12 -23.04
C ALA A 501 10.01 17.42 -23.44
N SER A 502 9.48 18.55 -22.97
CA SER A 502 10.03 19.88 -23.19
C SER A 502 11.24 20.21 -22.31
N ALA A 503 11.32 19.59 -21.14
CA ALA A 503 12.42 19.77 -20.21
C ALA A 503 12.64 18.51 -19.36
N ALA A 504 13.86 18.34 -18.86
CA ALA A 504 14.19 17.40 -17.81
C ALA A 504 14.43 18.12 -16.48
N TYR A 505 13.91 17.54 -15.40
CA TYR A 505 14.27 17.89 -14.04
C TYR A 505 15.05 16.74 -13.40
N ILE A 506 16.33 16.94 -13.13
CA ILE A 506 17.14 15.98 -12.40
C ILE A 506 17.00 16.31 -10.91
N TYR A 507 16.34 15.42 -10.16
CA TYR A 507 16.13 15.57 -8.73
C TYR A 507 17.22 14.82 -7.99
N ILE A 508 18.21 15.56 -7.50
CA ILE A 508 19.40 15.02 -6.83
C ILE A 508 19.16 14.95 -5.32
N ARG A 509 19.75 13.94 -4.68
CA ARG A 509 19.81 13.87 -3.22
C ARG A 509 20.40 15.14 -2.60
N GLY A 510 19.84 15.57 -1.46
CA GLY A 510 20.35 16.76 -0.76
C GLY A 510 21.81 16.66 -0.34
N GLU A 511 22.22 15.47 0.10
CA GLU A 511 23.58 15.18 0.60
C GLU A 511 24.63 15.09 -0.53
N TYR A 512 24.21 14.92 -1.78
CA TYR A 512 25.09 14.79 -2.95
C TYR A 512 25.54 16.17 -3.47
N VAL A 513 26.19 16.94 -2.59
CA VAL A 513 26.61 18.32 -2.89
C VAL A 513 27.72 18.36 -3.94
N ASN A 514 28.74 17.52 -3.84
CA ASN A 514 29.84 17.54 -4.81
C ASN A 514 29.38 16.98 -6.16
N GLU A 515 28.53 15.95 -6.12
CA GLU A 515 28.01 15.30 -7.30
C GLU A 515 27.05 16.23 -8.07
N ARG A 516 26.21 17.02 -7.38
CA ARG A 516 25.41 18.06 -8.05
C ARG A 516 26.27 19.19 -8.61
N LEU A 517 27.36 19.57 -7.94
CA LEU A 517 28.28 20.60 -8.46
C LEU A 517 28.98 20.14 -9.74
N ASN A 518 29.42 18.87 -9.78
CA ASN A 518 29.96 18.27 -11.00
C ASN A 518 28.91 18.23 -12.13
N LEU A 519 27.67 17.85 -11.82
CA LEU A 519 26.61 17.81 -12.82
C LEU A 519 26.20 19.21 -13.31
N LEU A 520 26.19 20.22 -12.42
CA LEU A 520 25.96 21.62 -12.79
C LEU A 520 27.03 22.12 -13.76
N LYS A 521 28.31 21.84 -13.47
CA LYS A 521 29.42 22.18 -14.36
C LYS A 521 29.30 21.49 -15.73
N ALA A 522 29.03 20.19 -15.74
CA ALA A 522 28.82 19.44 -17.00
C ALA A 522 27.61 19.97 -17.80
N ARG A 523 26.55 20.39 -17.09
CA ARG A 523 25.39 21.04 -17.70
C ARG A 523 25.79 22.35 -18.34
N GLU A 524 26.50 23.23 -17.65
CA GLU A 524 26.98 24.50 -18.19
C GLU A 524 27.85 24.30 -19.44
N GLU A 525 28.74 23.30 -19.45
CA GLU A 525 29.51 22.93 -20.63
C GLU A 525 28.61 22.47 -21.79
N ALA A 526 27.58 21.67 -21.51
CA ALA A 526 26.63 21.21 -22.53
C ALA A 526 25.79 22.36 -23.13
N TYR A 527 25.37 23.34 -22.32
CA TYR A 527 24.70 24.55 -22.81
C TYR A 527 25.64 25.43 -23.62
N ALA A 528 26.88 25.65 -23.15
CA ALA A 528 27.88 26.44 -23.86
C ALA A 528 28.25 25.83 -25.21
N ALA A 529 28.23 24.49 -25.32
CA ALA A 529 28.47 23.76 -26.57
C ALA A 529 27.22 23.64 -27.47
N GLY A 530 26.05 24.17 -27.08
CA GLY A 530 24.80 24.06 -27.85
C GLY A 530 24.22 22.64 -27.90
N LEU A 531 24.59 21.78 -26.96
CA LEU A 531 24.10 20.39 -26.87
C LEU A 531 22.74 20.30 -26.17
N LEU A 532 22.44 21.28 -25.30
CA LEU A 532 21.17 21.44 -24.59
C LEU A 532 20.67 22.88 -24.75
N GLY A 533 19.40 23.11 -24.39
CA GLY A 533 18.72 24.39 -24.52
C GLY A 533 17.96 24.51 -25.84
N LYS A 534 17.90 25.72 -26.41
CA LYS A 534 17.26 25.94 -27.71
C LYS A 534 18.01 25.22 -28.82
N ASN A 535 17.27 24.52 -29.68
CA ASN A 535 17.83 23.77 -30.79
C ASN A 535 18.95 22.80 -30.35
N ALA A 536 18.65 21.96 -29.34
CA ALA A 536 19.59 21.02 -28.72
C ALA A 536 20.31 20.17 -29.78
N CYS A 537 21.65 20.15 -29.74
CA CYS A 537 22.52 19.50 -30.74
C CYS A 537 22.29 19.96 -32.19
N GLY A 538 21.69 21.13 -32.41
CA GLY A 538 21.35 21.64 -33.75
C GLY A 538 20.30 20.78 -34.47
N SER A 539 19.41 20.12 -33.74
CA SER A 539 18.41 19.15 -34.23
C SER A 539 17.02 19.72 -34.55
N GLY A 540 16.74 20.95 -34.12
CA GLY A 540 15.43 21.59 -34.18
C GLY A 540 14.56 21.32 -32.95
N TYR A 541 15.06 20.59 -31.94
CA TYR A 541 14.34 20.29 -30.71
C TYR A 541 14.80 21.19 -29.57
N ASP A 542 13.89 21.91 -28.93
CA ASP A 542 14.18 22.71 -27.74
C ASP A 542 14.08 21.82 -26.49
N PHE A 543 15.14 21.76 -25.69
CA PHE A 543 15.16 20.91 -24.50
C PHE A 543 16.06 21.45 -23.39
N ASP A 544 15.44 21.84 -22.28
CA ASP A 544 16.16 22.34 -21.11
C ASP A 544 16.36 21.27 -20.03
N VAL A 545 17.45 21.39 -19.27
CA VAL A 545 17.75 20.51 -18.14
C VAL A 545 17.90 21.34 -16.86
N HIS A 546 16.95 21.16 -15.96
CA HIS A 546 16.95 21.77 -14.63
C HIS A 546 17.49 20.79 -13.60
N ILE A 547 18.33 21.28 -12.70
CA ILE A 547 18.85 20.50 -11.58
C ILE A 547 18.16 21.00 -10.32
N HIS A 548 17.40 20.12 -9.69
CA HIS A 548 16.76 20.33 -8.39
C HIS A 548 17.40 19.39 -7.38
N PHE A 549 17.38 19.75 -6.09
CA PHE A 549 17.91 18.86 -5.05
C PHE A 549 16.97 18.80 -3.84
N GLY A 550 16.94 17.63 -3.20
CA GLY A 550 16.18 17.38 -1.98
C GLY A 550 16.91 17.88 -0.73
N ALA A 551 16.44 17.44 0.44
CA ALA A 551 16.98 17.82 1.75
C ALA A 551 17.09 16.63 2.73
N GLY A 552 17.48 15.45 2.22
CA GLY A 552 17.73 14.25 3.03
C GLY A 552 16.47 13.51 3.47
N ALA A 553 15.68 13.01 2.51
CA ALA A 553 14.49 12.22 2.80
C ALA A 553 14.33 11.09 1.77
N TYR A 554 14.50 9.83 2.20
CA TYR A 554 14.39 8.66 1.32
C TYR A 554 13.02 8.52 0.66
N ILE A 555 11.95 8.92 1.35
CA ILE A 555 10.61 8.92 0.77
C ILE A 555 10.49 9.84 -0.46
N CYS A 556 11.29 10.91 -0.55
CA CYS A 556 11.33 11.76 -1.75
C CYS A 556 11.94 11.06 -2.97
N GLY A 557 12.62 9.92 -2.79
CA GLY A 557 13.04 9.03 -3.86
C GLY A 557 11.89 8.19 -4.45
N GLU A 558 10.70 8.19 -3.87
CA GLU A 558 9.52 7.54 -4.47
C GLU A 558 8.98 8.38 -5.63
N GLU A 559 8.55 7.73 -6.71
CA GLU A 559 8.15 8.37 -7.97
C GLU A 559 7.16 9.55 -7.80
N THR A 560 6.11 9.42 -7.00
CA THR A 560 5.11 10.48 -6.85
C THR A 560 5.44 11.46 -5.74
N ALA A 561 6.12 11.02 -4.68
CA ALA A 561 6.64 11.91 -3.64
C ALA A 561 7.69 12.88 -4.19
N LEU A 562 8.52 12.40 -5.12
CA LEU A 562 9.51 13.22 -5.81
C LEU A 562 8.86 14.38 -6.56
N LEU A 563 7.74 14.12 -7.24
CA LEU A 563 6.97 15.16 -7.94
C LEU A 563 6.42 16.21 -6.96
N GLU A 564 5.84 15.78 -5.84
CA GLU A 564 5.35 16.69 -4.80
C GLU A 564 6.47 17.53 -4.19
N SER A 565 7.62 16.91 -3.92
CA SER A 565 8.80 17.63 -3.39
C SER A 565 9.34 18.65 -4.39
N LEU A 566 9.34 18.34 -5.68
CA LEU A 566 9.77 19.25 -6.75
C LEU A 566 8.78 20.41 -6.94
N GLU A 567 7.50 20.19 -6.65
CA GLU A 567 6.47 21.23 -6.60
C GLU A 567 6.57 22.14 -5.37
N GLY A 568 7.54 21.91 -4.48
CA GLY A 568 7.74 22.69 -3.25
C GLY A 568 6.80 22.29 -2.10
N LYS A 569 6.10 21.16 -2.23
CA LYS A 569 5.29 20.59 -1.15
C LYS A 569 6.13 19.60 -0.35
N GLN A 570 5.54 19.05 0.72
CA GLN A 570 6.16 17.92 1.43
C GLN A 570 6.21 16.71 0.48
N GLY A 571 7.31 15.94 0.52
CA GLY A 571 7.51 14.71 -0.26
C GLY A 571 6.62 13.54 0.21
N LYS A 572 5.30 13.74 0.16
CA LYS A 572 4.27 12.77 0.50
C LYS A 572 3.70 12.18 -0.80
N PRO A 573 3.80 10.85 -1.01
CA PRO A 573 3.31 10.22 -2.24
C PRO A 573 1.86 10.55 -2.59
N ARG A 574 1.57 10.57 -3.90
CA ARG A 574 0.20 10.67 -4.42
C ARG A 574 -0.40 9.28 -4.54
N LEU A 575 -1.71 9.17 -4.29
CA LEU A 575 -2.44 7.95 -4.61
C LEU A 575 -2.51 7.78 -6.14
N LYS A 576 -2.23 6.58 -6.63
CA LYS A 576 -2.41 6.21 -8.05
C LYS A 576 -3.78 5.54 -8.18
N PRO A 577 -4.69 5.98 -9.07
CA PRO A 577 -4.62 7.08 -10.04
C PRO A 577 -4.92 8.50 -9.47
N PRO A 578 -4.49 9.59 -10.17
CA PRO A 578 -3.93 9.63 -11.52
C PRO A 578 -2.45 9.21 -11.60
N PHE A 579 -2.06 8.56 -12.70
CA PHE A 579 -0.67 8.22 -12.96
C PHE A 579 0.12 9.45 -13.43
N PRO A 580 1.44 9.53 -13.13
CA PRO A 580 2.29 10.63 -13.56
C PRO A 580 2.23 10.95 -15.06
N ALA A 581 2.11 9.91 -15.90
CA ALA A 581 2.02 10.07 -17.35
C ALA A 581 0.81 10.88 -17.81
N ASN A 582 -0.27 10.95 -17.00
CA ASN A 582 -1.45 11.76 -17.30
C ASN A 582 -1.41 13.12 -16.59
N ALA A 583 -1.02 13.12 -15.31
CA ALA A 583 -0.94 14.30 -14.46
C ALA A 583 0.13 14.11 -13.37
N GLY A 584 1.36 14.49 -13.70
CA GLY A 584 2.54 14.43 -12.86
C GLY A 584 2.98 15.82 -12.38
N LEU A 585 4.20 16.21 -12.73
CA LEU A 585 4.82 17.46 -12.27
C LEU A 585 4.01 18.68 -12.74
N TYR A 586 3.63 19.56 -11.82
CA TYR A 586 2.77 20.73 -12.07
C TYR A 586 1.44 20.36 -12.74
N GLY A 587 0.95 19.16 -12.48
CA GLY A 587 -0.23 18.61 -13.13
C GLY A 587 -0.02 18.30 -14.62
N CYS A 588 1.20 18.35 -15.14
CA CYS A 588 1.54 18.06 -16.52
C CYS A 588 1.96 16.59 -16.73
N PRO A 589 1.80 16.02 -17.94
CA PRO A 589 2.29 14.69 -18.25
C PRO A 589 3.77 14.54 -17.90
N THR A 590 4.10 13.56 -17.07
CA THR A 590 5.48 13.37 -16.58
C THR A 590 5.81 11.90 -16.43
N THR A 591 7.04 11.52 -16.78
CA THR A 591 7.59 10.21 -16.44
C THR A 591 8.80 10.36 -15.55
N VAL A 592 8.84 9.59 -14.46
CA VAL A 592 9.97 9.52 -13.54
C VAL A 592 10.83 8.31 -13.87
N THR A 593 12.14 8.49 -14.04
CA THR A 593 13.08 7.40 -14.36
C THR A 593 14.36 7.54 -13.57
N ASN A 594 14.94 6.42 -13.12
CA ASN A 594 16.22 6.41 -12.41
C ASN A 594 17.38 6.83 -13.33
N VAL A 595 18.43 7.42 -12.75
CA VAL A 595 19.67 7.86 -13.43
C VAL A 595 20.24 6.79 -14.36
N GLU A 596 20.45 5.57 -13.87
CA GLU A 596 21.05 4.48 -14.64
C GLU A 596 20.23 4.15 -15.89
N THR A 597 18.89 4.08 -15.77
CA THR A 597 18.00 3.81 -16.92
C THR A 597 18.09 4.89 -17.99
N VAL A 598 18.21 6.16 -17.58
CA VAL A 598 18.32 7.29 -18.51
C VAL A 598 19.71 7.31 -19.17
N ALA A 599 20.76 7.13 -18.37
CA ALA A 599 22.15 7.24 -18.82
C ALA A 599 22.57 6.10 -19.77
N VAL A 600 22.00 4.89 -19.67
CA VAL A 600 22.28 3.82 -20.64
C VAL A 600 21.62 4.04 -22.00
N SER A 601 20.56 4.85 -22.06
CA SER A 601 19.74 4.97 -23.27
C SER A 601 20.48 5.47 -24.52
N PRO A 602 21.39 6.47 -24.46
CA PRO A 602 22.12 6.90 -25.66
C PRO A 602 23.01 5.78 -26.21
N THR A 603 23.68 5.04 -25.33
CA THR A 603 24.56 3.93 -25.72
C THR A 603 23.79 2.77 -26.32
N ILE A 604 22.61 2.43 -25.78
CA ILE A 604 21.72 1.41 -26.37
C ILE A 604 21.34 1.79 -27.80
N LEU A 605 20.93 3.04 -28.03
CA LEU A 605 20.53 3.49 -29.37
C LEU A 605 21.71 3.59 -30.35
N ARG A 606 22.92 3.87 -29.86
CA ARG A 606 24.14 3.92 -30.69
C ARG A 606 24.66 2.54 -31.07
N ARG A 607 24.77 1.63 -30.10
CA ARG A 607 25.34 0.28 -30.30
C ARG A 607 24.33 -0.71 -30.89
N GLY A 608 23.04 -0.40 -30.76
CA GLY A 608 21.93 -1.23 -31.23
C GLY A 608 21.23 -1.95 -30.07
N PRO A 609 19.89 -2.05 -30.09
CA PRO A 609 19.14 -2.69 -29.02
C PRO A 609 19.41 -4.19 -28.92
N GLU A 610 19.76 -4.87 -30.02
CA GLU A 610 20.10 -6.29 -30.03
C GLU A 610 21.37 -6.59 -29.24
N TRP A 611 22.38 -5.71 -29.34
CA TRP A 611 23.60 -5.83 -28.54
C TRP A 611 23.26 -5.80 -27.05
N PHE A 612 22.45 -4.84 -26.62
CA PHE A 612 22.03 -4.77 -25.22
C PHE A 612 21.14 -5.96 -24.82
N ALA A 613 20.26 -6.40 -25.71
CA ALA A 613 19.38 -7.55 -25.50
C ALA A 613 20.13 -8.90 -25.45
N SER A 614 21.35 -8.96 -26.00
CA SER A 614 22.19 -10.17 -26.02
C SER A 614 22.79 -10.52 -24.66
N PHE A 615 22.80 -9.57 -23.72
CA PHE A 615 23.27 -9.78 -22.35
C PHE A 615 22.13 -10.22 -21.44
N GLY A 616 22.43 -11.16 -20.54
CA GLY A 616 21.49 -11.68 -19.56
C GLY A 616 20.43 -12.62 -20.12
N ARG A 617 19.57 -13.13 -19.24
CA ARG A 617 18.47 -14.03 -19.62
C ARG A 617 17.35 -13.30 -20.35
N LYS A 618 16.51 -14.08 -21.02
CA LYS A 618 15.23 -13.59 -21.56
C LYS A 618 14.44 -12.86 -20.46
N ASN A 619 13.83 -11.72 -20.82
CA ASN A 619 13.15 -10.78 -19.91
C ASN A 619 14.04 -10.08 -18.87
N ASN A 620 15.36 -10.30 -18.89
CA ASN A 620 16.32 -9.73 -17.95
C ASN A 620 17.57 -9.22 -18.67
N SER A 621 17.33 -8.44 -19.73
CA SER A 621 18.37 -8.02 -20.65
C SER A 621 19.25 -6.88 -20.13
N GLY A 622 20.50 -6.91 -20.60
CA GLY A 622 21.45 -5.80 -20.49
C GLY A 622 22.52 -5.95 -19.42
N THR A 623 23.20 -4.85 -19.15
CA THR A 623 24.14 -4.71 -18.03
C THR A 623 23.44 -4.07 -16.82
N LYS A 624 24.08 -4.20 -15.66
CA LYS A 624 23.62 -3.60 -14.40
C LYS A 624 24.81 -3.14 -13.57
N LEU A 625 24.69 -1.96 -12.96
CA LEU A 625 25.59 -1.53 -11.90
C LEU A 625 25.23 -2.26 -10.60
N PHE A 626 26.15 -3.06 -10.09
CA PHE A 626 26.07 -3.75 -8.80
C PHE A 626 26.87 -2.98 -7.75
N CYS A 627 26.24 -2.70 -6.60
CA CYS A 627 26.92 -2.08 -5.46
C CYS A 627 27.10 -3.16 -4.39
N VAL A 628 28.31 -3.72 -4.26
CA VAL A 628 28.56 -4.75 -3.25
C VAL A 628 29.14 -4.10 -2.00
N SER A 629 28.44 -4.27 -0.88
CA SER A 629 28.73 -3.66 0.42
C SER A 629 28.64 -4.68 1.55
N GLY A 630 29.02 -4.27 2.76
CA GLY A 630 29.01 -5.13 3.95
C GLY A 630 30.28 -5.96 4.10
N HIS A 631 30.15 -7.21 4.54
CA HIS A 631 31.26 -8.07 4.96
C HIS A 631 31.93 -8.83 3.79
N VAL A 632 32.43 -8.08 2.82
CA VAL A 632 33.32 -8.56 1.73
C VAL A 632 34.72 -7.99 1.89
N ASN A 633 35.72 -8.62 1.28
CA ASN A 633 37.11 -8.19 1.41
C ASN A 633 37.38 -6.86 0.71
N LYS A 634 36.73 -6.61 -0.43
CA LYS A 634 36.86 -5.39 -1.24
C LYS A 634 35.48 -4.88 -1.69
N PRO A 635 34.75 -4.14 -0.84
CA PRO A 635 33.49 -3.52 -1.25
C PRO A 635 33.68 -2.60 -2.45
N CYS A 636 32.87 -2.74 -3.49
CA CYS A 636 32.98 -1.95 -4.71
C CYS A 636 31.66 -1.83 -5.47
N THR A 637 31.58 -0.80 -6.32
CA THR A 637 30.54 -0.70 -7.35
C THR A 637 31.13 -1.12 -8.69
N VAL A 638 30.49 -2.07 -9.37
CA VAL A 638 30.97 -2.60 -10.66
C VAL A 638 29.79 -2.78 -11.61
N GLU A 639 29.97 -2.42 -12.88
CA GLU A 639 29.03 -2.79 -13.94
C GLU A 639 29.25 -4.25 -14.30
N GLU A 640 28.22 -5.08 -14.48
CA GLU A 640 28.44 -6.45 -14.97
C GLU A 640 27.21 -6.92 -15.74
N GLU A 641 27.32 -8.07 -16.41
CA GLU A 641 26.20 -8.68 -17.14
C GLU A 641 25.04 -8.98 -16.19
N MET A 642 23.80 -8.68 -16.59
CA MET A 642 22.63 -9.19 -15.89
C MET A 642 22.66 -10.72 -15.85
N SER A 643 22.03 -11.30 -14.83
CA SER A 643 21.96 -12.77 -14.63
C SER A 643 23.29 -13.44 -14.27
N ILE A 644 24.35 -12.68 -13.94
CA ILE A 644 25.57 -13.22 -13.34
C ILE A 644 25.24 -13.98 -12.03
N PRO A 645 25.84 -15.14 -11.73
CA PRO A 645 25.69 -15.79 -10.44
C PRO A 645 26.15 -14.89 -9.29
N LEU A 646 25.36 -14.81 -8.21
CA LEU A 646 25.69 -13.96 -7.04
C LEU A 646 27.05 -14.31 -6.44
N LYS A 647 27.35 -15.61 -6.35
CA LYS A 647 28.65 -16.11 -5.88
C LYS A 647 29.81 -15.66 -6.77
N GLU A 648 29.66 -15.75 -8.09
CA GLU A 648 30.68 -15.31 -9.03
C GLU A 648 30.93 -13.80 -8.89
N LEU A 649 29.87 -12.99 -8.79
CA LEU A 649 29.98 -11.54 -8.59
C LEU A 649 30.81 -11.20 -7.35
N ILE A 650 30.52 -11.83 -6.21
CA ILE A 650 31.20 -11.57 -4.94
C ILE A 650 32.66 -12.05 -4.96
N GLU A 651 32.90 -13.30 -5.40
CA GLU A 651 34.25 -13.88 -5.40
C GLU A 651 35.18 -13.16 -6.38
N LYS A 652 34.69 -12.86 -7.59
CA LYS A 652 35.51 -12.29 -8.66
C LYS A 652 35.78 -10.80 -8.48
N HIS A 653 34.75 -10.00 -8.22
CA HIS A 653 34.88 -8.54 -8.22
C HIS A 653 35.19 -7.97 -6.84
N CYS A 654 34.73 -8.63 -5.77
CA CYS A 654 34.84 -8.12 -4.40
C CYS A 654 35.89 -8.86 -3.56
N GLY A 655 36.61 -9.81 -4.17
CA GLY A 655 37.63 -10.63 -3.52
C GLY A 655 37.07 -11.62 -2.49
N GLY A 656 35.79 -11.99 -2.60
CA GLY A 656 35.13 -12.94 -1.72
C GLY A 656 34.58 -12.36 -0.41
N VAL A 657 33.83 -13.20 0.29
CA VAL A 657 33.28 -12.90 1.63
C VAL A 657 34.43 -12.84 2.65
N ARG A 658 34.32 -11.96 3.65
CA ARG A 658 35.30 -11.89 4.75
C ARG A 658 35.38 -13.24 5.46
N GLY A 659 36.57 -13.85 5.48
CA GLY A 659 36.77 -15.20 6.05
C GLY A 659 36.37 -16.35 5.11
N GLY A 660 36.14 -16.08 3.82
CA GLY A 660 35.79 -17.06 2.80
C GLY A 660 34.28 -17.30 2.65
N TRP A 661 33.87 -17.89 1.54
CA TRP A 661 32.46 -18.13 1.19
C TRP A 661 31.68 -18.93 2.25
N ASP A 662 32.35 -19.86 2.94
CA ASP A 662 31.74 -20.65 4.01
C ASP A 662 31.42 -19.84 5.26
N ASN A 663 32.03 -18.66 5.42
CA ASN A 663 31.70 -17.72 6.47
C ASN A 663 30.48 -16.84 6.16
N LEU A 664 29.86 -17.01 4.98
CA LEU A 664 28.63 -16.30 4.62
C LEU A 664 27.46 -16.73 5.52
N LEU A 665 26.71 -15.75 6.04
CA LEU A 665 25.47 -15.97 6.77
C LEU A 665 24.27 -15.71 5.86
N ALA A 666 24.17 -14.49 5.34
CA ALA A 666 23.08 -14.04 4.50
C ALA A 666 23.50 -12.89 3.58
N VAL A 667 22.72 -12.66 2.52
CA VAL A 667 22.89 -11.54 1.59
C VAL A 667 21.54 -10.87 1.37
N ILE A 668 21.50 -9.54 1.40
CA ILE A 668 20.37 -8.77 0.86
C ILE A 668 20.73 -8.40 -0.58
N PRO A 669 20.11 -9.00 -1.61
CA PRO A 669 20.62 -8.91 -2.98
C PRO A 669 20.32 -7.59 -3.71
N GLY A 670 19.39 -6.76 -3.21
CA GLY A 670 18.76 -5.71 -4.02
C GLY A 670 18.54 -4.37 -3.34
N GLY A 671 19.36 -4.00 -2.35
CA GLY A 671 19.12 -2.87 -1.46
C GLY A 671 18.28 -3.30 -0.26
N SER A 672 18.24 -2.48 0.78
CA SER A 672 17.56 -2.85 2.03
C SER A 672 16.08 -3.19 1.88
N SER A 673 15.43 -2.77 0.80
CA SER A 673 14.01 -3.01 0.57
C SER A 673 13.64 -4.46 0.28
N VAL A 674 14.59 -5.35 -0.03
CA VAL A 674 14.28 -6.74 -0.41
C VAL A 674 14.55 -7.76 0.71
N PRO A 675 13.85 -8.90 0.73
CA PRO A 675 14.12 -9.97 1.67
C PRO A 675 15.56 -10.50 1.55
N LEU A 676 16.20 -10.75 2.69
CA LEU A 676 17.52 -11.41 2.74
C LEU A 676 17.44 -12.87 2.25
N LEU A 677 18.55 -13.36 1.72
CA LEU A 677 18.76 -14.73 1.27
C LEU A 677 19.81 -15.44 2.15
N PRO A 678 19.53 -16.65 2.66
CA PRO A 678 20.52 -17.46 3.38
C PRO A 678 21.54 -18.06 2.40
N LYS A 679 22.74 -18.40 2.92
CA LYS A 679 23.86 -18.94 2.11
C LYS A 679 23.46 -20.01 1.10
N HIS A 680 22.66 -21.00 1.49
CA HIS A 680 22.32 -22.14 0.63
C HIS A 680 21.53 -21.74 -0.64
N ILE A 681 20.83 -20.60 -0.63
CA ILE A 681 20.18 -20.05 -1.83
C ILE A 681 21.20 -19.21 -2.62
N CYS A 682 22.06 -18.48 -1.91
CA CYS A 682 23.10 -17.64 -2.52
C CYS A 682 24.14 -18.43 -3.32
N ASP A 683 24.28 -19.74 -3.07
CA ASP A 683 25.24 -20.61 -3.77
C ASP A 683 24.98 -20.64 -5.29
N ASP A 684 23.72 -20.65 -5.72
CA ASP A 684 23.32 -20.86 -7.13
C ASP A 684 22.46 -19.72 -7.74
N VAL A 685 22.04 -18.74 -6.93
CA VAL A 685 21.11 -17.71 -7.40
C VAL A 685 21.75 -16.76 -8.41
N LEU A 686 20.99 -16.44 -9.46
CA LEU A 686 21.39 -15.46 -10.47
C LEU A 686 20.92 -14.06 -10.10
N MET A 687 21.75 -13.07 -10.42
CA MET A 687 21.49 -11.66 -10.18
C MET A 687 20.65 -11.03 -11.30
N ASP A 688 19.37 -11.41 -11.34
CA ASP A 688 18.36 -10.83 -12.20
C ASP A 688 16.98 -10.73 -11.53
N TYR A 689 16.03 -10.03 -12.15
CA TYR A 689 14.72 -9.77 -11.52
C TYR A 689 13.90 -11.04 -11.31
N ASP A 690 13.91 -11.96 -12.27
CA ASP A 690 13.00 -13.10 -12.25
C ASP A 690 13.53 -14.24 -11.37
N ALA A 691 14.85 -14.47 -11.35
CA ALA A 691 15.51 -15.44 -10.49
C ALA A 691 15.37 -15.05 -9.02
N LEU A 692 15.64 -13.78 -8.68
CA LEU A 692 15.51 -13.29 -7.31
C LEU A 692 14.05 -13.28 -6.84
N LYS A 693 13.11 -12.97 -7.73
CA LYS A 693 11.68 -13.08 -7.44
C LYS A 693 11.25 -14.53 -7.19
N ALA A 694 11.79 -15.49 -7.94
CA ALA A 694 11.48 -16.91 -7.78
C ALA A 694 11.93 -17.46 -6.41
N VAL A 695 13.06 -16.96 -5.87
CA VAL A 695 13.53 -17.29 -4.52
C VAL A 695 12.91 -16.41 -3.42
N GLN A 696 11.78 -15.76 -3.70
CA GLN A 696 11.02 -14.91 -2.77
C GLN A 696 11.82 -13.70 -2.23
N SER A 697 12.72 -13.16 -3.05
CA SER A 697 13.40 -11.88 -2.83
C SER A 697 13.17 -10.96 -4.05
N GLY A 698 14.05 -9.99 -4.29
CA GLY A 698 13.99 -9.11 -5.44
C GLY A 698 15.37 -8.54 -5.80
N LEU A 699 15.55 -8.15 -7.05
CA LEU A 699 16.80 -7.50 -7.49
C LEU A 699 16.92 -6.06 -6.99
N GLY A 700 15.79 -5.37 -6.78
CA GLY A 700 15.76 -3.98 -6.36
C GLY A 700 16.74 -3.10 -7.16
N THR A 701 17.60 -2.35 -6.47
CA THR A 701 18.62 -1.48 -7.09
C THR A 701 19.89 -2.23 -7.52
N ALA A 702 19.96 -3.55 -7.26
CA ALA A 702 21.15 -4.40 -7.32
C ALA A 702 22.27 -3.98 -6.34
N ALA A 703 21.89 -3.41 -5.21
CA ALA A 703 22.77 -3.20 -4.07
C ALA A 703 22.87 -4.47 -3.21
N VAL A 704 23.99 -5.17 -3.32
CA VAL A 704 24.25 -6.43 -2.62
C VAL A 704 24.87 -6.12 -1.25
N ILE A 705 24.14 -6.39 -0.17
CA ILE A 705 24.63 -6.22 1.20
C ILE A 705 24.97 -7.60 1.76
N VAL A 706 26.27 -7.87 1.94
CA VAL A 706 26.79 -9.15 2.40
C VAL A 706 26.95 -9.16 3.92
N MET A 707 26.45 -10.20 4.59
CA MET A 707 26.58 -10.40 6.04
C MET A 707 27.24 -11.76 6.31
N ASP A 708 28.36 -11.74 7.02
CA ASP A 708 29.06 -12.96 7.47
C ASP A 708 28.52 -13.48 8.82
N LYS A 709 28.95 -14.67 9.24
CA LYS A 709 28.47 -15.33 10.49
C LYS A 709 28.84 -14.59 11.77
N SER A 710 29.73 -13.60 11.73
CA SER A 710 30.04 -12.76 12.90
C SER A 710 28.96 -11.70 13.17
N THR A 711 28.02 -11.52 12.25
CA THR A 711 26.99 -10.49 12.32
C THR A 711 25.81 -10.95 13.15
N ASP A 712 25.31 -10.07 14.02
CA ASP A 712 23.95 -10.19 14.53
C ASP A 712 22.96 -9.80 13.41
N VAL A 713 22.44 -10.80 12.70
CA VAL A 713 21.48 -10.59 11.61
C VAL A 713 20.15 -9.99 12.10
N VAL A 714 19.74 -10.25 13.35
CA VAL A 714 18.49 -9.69 13.90
C VAL A 714 18.67 -8.20 14.20
N ASP A 715 19.82 -7.79 14.74
CA ASP A 715 20.14 -6.39 14.96
C ASP A 715 20.32 -5.62 13.63
N ALA A 716 20.95 -6.25 12.63
CA ALA A 716 21.06 -5.65 11.30
C ALA A 716 19.68 -5.35 10.69
N ILE A 717 18.74 -6.30 10.75
CA ILE A 717 17.36 -6.09 10.26
C ILE A 717 16.58 -5.13 11.18
N ALA A 718 16.80 -5.14 12.49
CA ALA A 718 16.22 -4.14 13.40
C ALA A 718 16.67 -2.72 13.03
N ARG A 719 17.93 -2.55 12.65
CA ARG A 719 18.48 -1.27 12.18
C ARG A 719 17.88 -0.83 10.85
N LEU A 720 17.54 -1.76 9.96
CA LEU A 720 16.77 -1.48 8.74
C LEU A 720 15.33 -1.10 9.06
N SER A 721 14.66 -1.79 9.99
CA SER A 721 13.31 -1.39 10.45
C SER A 721 13.32 0.02 11.06
N TYR A 722 14.36 0.38 11.82
CA TYR A 722 14.54 1.76 12.31
C TYR A 722 14.70 2.76 11.16
N PHE A 723 15.49 2.42 10.14
CA PHE A 723 15.64 3.27 8.95
C PHE A 723 14.28 3.54 8.30
N TYR A 724 13.46 2.50 8.08
CA TYR A 724 12.13 2.69 7.48
C TYR A 724 11.15 3.45 8.36
N LYS A 725 11.25 3.34 9.70
CA LYS A 725 10.52 4.21 10.63
C LYS A 725 10.93 5.68 10.46
N HIS A 726 12.24 5.94 10.44
CA HIS A 726 12.79 7.30 10.36
C HIS A 726 12.45 7.97 9.02
N GLU A 727 12.55 7.21 7.94
CA GLU A 727 12.37 7.69 6.57
C GLU A 727 10.93 7.60 6.04
N SER A 728 9.95 7.28 6.90
CA SER A 728 8.54 7.29 6.54
C SER A 728 7.96 8.71 6.60
N CYS A 729 7.26 9.15 5.55
CA CYS A 729 6.60 10.46 5.56
C CYS A 729 5.36 10.57 6.48
N GLY A 730 4.91 9.45 7.07
CA GLY A 730 3.77 9.41 7.99
C GLY A 730 2.40 9.65 7.35
N GLN A 731 2.27 9.62 6.02
CA GLN A 731 0.99 9.93 5.35
C GLN A 731 -0.08 8.86 5.55
N CYS A 732 0.24 7.58 5.33
CA CYS A 732 -0.73 6.48 5.44
C CYS A 732 -0.55 5.71 6.74
N THR A 733 -1.65 5.45 7.45
CA THR A 733 -1.67 4.81 8.77
C THR A 733 -0.94 3.46 8.80
N PRO A 734 -1.15 2.52 7.85
CA PRO A 734 -0.47 1.22 7.91
C PRO A 734 1.06 1.36 7.90
N CYS A 735 1.60 2.30 7.13
CA CYS A 735 3.04 2.56 7.15
C CYS A 735 3.47 3.34 8.39
N ARG A 736 2.77 4.44 8.70
CA ARG A 736 3.14 5.36 9.79
C ARG A 736 3.23 4.63 11.12
N GLU A 737 2.18 3.89 11.46
CA GLU A 737 2.11 3.17 12.73
C GLU A 737 2.85 1.83 12.64
N GLY A 738 2.65 1.11 11.52
CA GLY A 738 3.18 -0.23 11.37
C GLY A 738 4.70 -0.28 11.36
N THR A 739 5.39 0.66 10.72
CA THR A 739 6.86 0.68 10.71
C THR A 739 7.48 0.97 12.08
N GLY A 740 6.86 1.85 12.88
CA GLY A 740 7.22 2.06 14.28
C GLY A 740 7.02 0.78 15.09
N TRP A 741 5.90 0.08 14.89
CA TRP A 741 5.61 -1.17 15.60
C TRP A 741 6.57 -2.31 15.22
N LEU A 742 6.90 -2.43 13.93
CA LEU A 742 7.94 -3.37 13.45
C LEU A 742 9.25 -3.11 14.18
N TRP A 743 9.72 -1.86 14.21
CA TRP A 743 10.96 -1.49 14.90
C TRP A 743 10.93 -1.83 16.39
N MET A 744 9.86 -1.51 17.11
CA MET A 744 9.73 -1.83 18.55
C MET A 744 9.80 -3.33 18.83
N ILE A 745 9.11 -4.15 18.02
CA ILE A 745 9.17 -5.61 18.16
C ILE A 745 10.56 -6.12 17.78
N MET A 746 11.19 -5.57 16.74
CA MET A 746 12.54 -5.95 16.32
C MET A 746 13.61 -5.62 17.37
N GLU A 747 13.53 -4.44 18.00
CA GLU A 747 14.40 -4.04 19.13
C GLU A 747 14.24 -4.95 20.35
N ARG A 748 13.05 -5.51 20.54
CA ARG A 748 12.81 -6.52 21.56
C ARG A 748 13.36 -7.88 21.16
N LEU A 749 13.09 -8.32 19.93
CA LEU A 749 13.55 -9.60 19.40
C LEU A 749 15.08 -9.70 19.36
N LYS A 750 15.80 -8.61 19.06
CA LYS A 750 17.26 -8.63 19.03
C LYS A 750 17.87 -8.98 20.39
N VAL A 751 17.25 -8.54 21.49
CA VAL A 751 17.64 -8.86 22.88
C VAL A 751 16.84 -10.04 23.47
N GLY A 752 16.04 -10.72 22.67
CA GLY A 752 15.17 -11.82 23.09
C GLY A 752 13.96 -11.44 23.96
N ASN A 753 13.64 -10.14 24.16
CA ASN A 753 12.52 -9.65 24.99
C ASN A 753 11.14 -9.85 24.35
N ALA A 754 10.83 -11.08 23.96
CA ALA A 754 9.65 -11.41 23.20
C ALA A 754 9.14 -12.80 23.58
N LYS A 755 7.89 -13.09 23.22
CA LYS A 755 7.34 -14.44 23.32
C LYS A 755 7.41 -15.11 21.95
N LEU A 756 7.48 -16.45 21.91
CA LEU A 756 7.56 -17.20 20.66
C LEU A 756 6.39 -16.89 19.70
N GLU A 757 5.19 -16.70 20.25
CA GLU A 757 3.98 -16.32 19.49
C GLU A 757 4.10 -14.94 18.82
N GLU A 758 4.96 -14.06 19.32
CA GLU A 758 5.14 -12.72 18.75
C GLU A 758 5.88 -12.74 17.42
N ILE A 759 6.60 -13.83 17.10
CA ILE A 759 7.18 -14.02 15.75
C ILE A 759 6.05 -14.13 14.72
N ASP A 760 5.00 -14.89 15.03
CA ASP A 760 3.83 -15.04 14.16
C ASP A 760 2.98 -13.77 14.12
N MET A 761 2.84 -13.09 15.25
CA MET A 761 2.23 -11.76 15.31
C MET A 761 2.98 -10.77 14.41
N LEU A 762 4.31 -10.72 14.49
CA LEU A 762 5.14 -9.84 13.65
C LEU A 762 4.98 -10.17 12.16
N GLN A 763 4.90 -11.46 11.83
CA GLN A 763 4.60 -11.91 10.47
C GLN A 763 3.20 -11.48 10.00
N GLU A 764 2.21 -11.36 10.89
CA GLU A 764 0.90 -10.81 10.57
C GLU A 764 0.94 -9.29 10.39
N VAL A 765 1.63 -8.57 11.29
CA VAL A 765 1.80 -7.10 11.21
C VAL A 765 2.45 -6.73 9.87
N THR A 766 3.51 -7.42 9.45
CA THR A 766 4.14 -7.16 8.14
C THR A 766 3.15 -7.32 6.97
N LYS A 767 2.22 -8.29 7.02
CA LYS A 767 1.18 -8.48 5.99
C LYS A 767 0.05 -7.47 6.05
N GLN A 768 -0.18 -6.86 7.21
CA GLN A 768 -1.13 -5.74 7.36
C GLN A 768 -0.55 -4.44 6.82
N ILE A 769 0.78 -4.27 6.85
CA ILE A 769 1.48 -3.15 6.22
C ILE A 769 1.52 -3.35 4.71
N GLU A 770 2.03 -4.50 4.27
CA GLU A 770 2.21 -4.85 2.86
C GLU A 770 0.87 -4.73 2.09
N GLY A 771 0.90 -4.02 0.97
CA GLY A 771 -0.27 -3.84 0.11
C GLY A 771 -1.41 -2.97 0.65
N HIS A 772 -1.26 -2.38 1.84
CA HIS A 772 -2.23 -1.44 2.43
C HIS A 772 -1.69 -0.01 2.55
N THR A 773 -0.50 0.25 2.00
CA THR A 773 0.15 1.58 2.00
C THR A 773 -0.05 2.31 0.67
N ILE A 774 0.08 3.64 0.69
CA ILE A 774 -0.06 4.48 -0.53
C ILE A 774 1.08 4.20 -1.52
N CYS A 775 2.30 4.01 -1.00
CA CYS A 775 3.48 3.72 -1.79
C CYS A 775 4.17 2.43 -1.33
N ALA A 776 5.17 1.99 -2.10
CA ALA A 776 5.92 0.78 -1.86
C ALA A 776 6.91 0.86 -0.66
N LEU A 777 7.02 2.00 0.04
CA LEU A 777 7.82 2.07 1.27
C LEU A 777 7.29 1.10 2.34
N GLY A 778 5.97 0.90 2.42
CA GLY A 778 5.37 -0.09 3.31
C GLY A 778 5.85 -1.50 3.03
N ASP A 779 5.85 -1.89 1.75
CA ASP A 779 6.36 -3.18 1.29
C ASP A 779 7.87 -3.31 1.61
N ALA A 780 8.64 -2.26 1.31
CA ALA A 780 10.08 -2.19 1.61
C ALA A 780 10.41 -2.30 3.11
N ALA A 781 9.53 -1.83 3.99
CA ALA A 781 9.69 -1.97 5.43
C ALA A 781 9.28 -3.35 5.95
N ALA A 782 8.28 -3.98 5.32
CA ALA A 782 7.76 -5.29 5.70
C ALA A 782 8.69 -6.43 5.24
N TRP A 783 9.19 -6.37 4.00
CA TRP A 783 9.94 -7.45 3.36
C TRP A 783 11.23 -7.89 4.07
N PRO A 784 12.07 -6.99 4.64
CA PRO A 784 13.27 -7.40 5.37
C PRO A 784 12.93 -8.23 6.61
N VAL A 785 11.88 -7.83 7.33
CA VAL A 785 11.38 -8.56 8.51
C VAL A 785 10.77 -9.90 8.10
N GLN A 786 9.99 -9.94 7.00
CA GLN A 786 9.46 -11.19 6.47
C GLN A 786 10.57 -12.16 6.04
N GLY A 787 11.63 -11.65 5.40
CA GLY A 787 12.81 -12.44 5.01
C GLY A 787 13.55 -13.00 6.23
N LEU A 788 13.74 -12.18 7.27
CA LEU A 788 14.33 -12.62 8.53
C LEU A 788 13.51 -13.72 9.19
N ILE A 789 12.19 -13.54 9.34
CA ILE A 789 11.31 -14.57 9.92
C ILE A 789 11.39 -15.86 9.10
N ARG A 790 11.30 -15.76 7.77
CA ARG A 790 11.30 -16.95 6.90
C ARG A 790 12.58 -17.78 6.99
N HIS A 791 13.74 -17.14 7.06
CA HIS A 791 15.03 -17.82 6.96
C HIS A 791 15.76 -18.01 8.31
N PHE A 792 15.49 -17.13 9.28
CA PHE A 792 16.19 -17.08 10.57
C PHE A 792 15.23 -17.15 11.77
N ARG A 793 14.00 -17.68 11.60
CA ARG A 793 13.12 -18.02 12.72
C ARG A 793 13.81 -18.87 13.80
N PRO A 794 14.62 -19.91 13.49
CA PRO A 794 15.34 -20.66 14.52
C PRO A 794 16.24 -19.78 15.39
N GLU A 795 16.89 -18.75 14.81
CA GLU A 795 17.73 -17.81 15.56
C GLU A 795 16.89 -16.89 16.45
N LEU A 796 15.73 -16.42 15.98
CA LEU A 796 14.78 -15.66 16.80
C LEU A 796 14.26 -16.48 17.99
N GLU A 797 13.86 -17.72 17.75
CA GLU A 797 13.38 -18.63 18.80
C GLU A 797 14.49 -18.96 19.81
N ARG A 798 15.73 -19.18 19.33
CA ARG A 798 16.91 -19.42 20.19
C ARG A 798 17.12 -18.27 21.17
N ARG A 799 17.09 -17.01 20.70
CA ARG A 799 17.27 -15.83 21.57
C ARG A 799 16.19 -15.67 22.63
N ILE A 800 14.94 -15.92 22.24
CA ILE A 800 13.81 -15.87 23.18
C ILE A 800 13.99 -16.92 24.29
N ARG A 801 14.38 -18.15 23.92
CA ARG A 801 14.62 -19.23 24.89
C ARG A 801 15.82 -18.95 25.79
N GLU A 802 16.94 -18.51 25.22
CA GLU A 802 18.15 -18.15 25.97
C GLU A 802 17.85 -17.07 27.02
N ARG A 803 17.04 -16.07 26.66
CA ARG A 803 16.59 -15.06 27.61
C ARG A 803 15.70 -15.65 28.71
N ALA A 804 14.72 -16.48 28.34
CA ALA A 804 13.82 -17.10 29.32
C ALA A 804 14.59 -17.96 30.34
N GLU A 805 15.60 -18.71 29.88
CA GLU A 805 16.52 -19.46 30.74
C GLU A 805 17.32 -18.53 31.67
N ARG A 806 17.83 -17.40 31.14
CA ARG A 806 18.55 -16.39 31.93
C ARG A 806 17.66 -15.76 33.01
N GLU A 807 16.40 -15.46 32.69
CA GLU A 807 15.43 -14.91 33.65
C GLU A 807 15.08 -15.93 34.74
N LEU A 808 14.94 -17.22 34.40
CA LEU A 808 14.73 -18.30 35.37
C LEU A 808 15.94 -18.48 36.31
N LEU A 809 17.17 -18.43 35.78
CA LEU A 809 18.39 -18.49 36.57
C LEU A 809 18.56 -17.27 37.48
N ALA A 810 18.19 -16.08 37.01
CA ALA A 810 18.24 -14.86 37.81
C ALA A 810 17.14 -14.81 38.88
N ALA A 811 16.02 -15.50 38.68
CA ALA A 811 14.95 -15.62 39.68
C ALA A 811 15.22 -16.73 40.72
N SER A 812 16.12 -17.67 40.43
CA SER A 812 16.51 -18.75 41.34
C SER A 812 17.79 -18.46 42.14
N ALA A 813 18.57 -17.46 41.73
CA ALA A 813 19.69 -16.87 42.46
C ALA A 813 19.21 -15.73 43.37
#